data_AF-A0A816F1Q6-F1
#
_entry.id   AF-A0A816F1Q6-F1
#
_cell.length_a   1.000
_cell.length_b   1.000
_cell.length_c   1.000
_cell.angle_alpha   90.00
_cell.angle_beta   90.00
_cell.angle_gamma   90.00
#
_symmetry.space_group_name_H-M   'P 1'
#
loop_
_entity.id
_entity.type
_entity.pdbx_description
1 polymer ?
#
loop_
_entity_poly.entity_id
_entity_poly.type
_entity_poly.pdbx_seq_one_letter_code
_entity_poly.pdbx_strand_id
1 'polypeptide(L)'
;MNISTTQRPSLCTLPVELIHYIFRYLDARTIVRSFRSVCKQFYTIVKAYDQFNLDFNASLKSDFLFLCNFISPENIQSLTLSDRDETPGQVEFFLSFTRIKHFTRLRYLTLFEIDDCHLNIILKDLSTLTLQSLCIHSERDYSRDNTSLNQLSSVISLPSLRNVSLNIPDLNLSELLWPLECKIQHLEIYCRTVDEYCNILNHVPNLRKFVVIELNQDSMDETVTQLSNLTPFRQLSYLAFKHCHIDIILLESLLLLVPSIERLQLIRSIDLHTFIAHLHQWVNFVETKLLSLTQFEFFLTDDQHDFNFMVDTESLIGPFRTSFWTEKKSWFAVCDYIVSPRTVILYTPLIFDPEFEYVYESKEIRRSTSVPSINNPTKMDGVRKLRLDLTNVMALATSSQGGLPHNIRFPQLDQLTIRIGDEWPLGSLRFLSSLVDLSKLIKLSLQITNSILVLGSKSILTKSFHRLLKENYYIEDNDALPNQLTSYGVYNDMSNTSGENSNSLSNNNLMEKNKTDDHHSFGLFLFSIRFCFALINMLIIVLTLITGFLYGVDLLLNMSCELVHHNQTLLISLVTNNFVNQSATFDVNRTIFNIINDCNRNIPFSKILFENASTQLQNELSSAIKDINQNIFDQFLNFNNKINITSDLHLLMSIVSSSGLTKIVILLKSIDHDFEQIRQIFHRILKRNSTLLANFTSNVFNEFEEFTMKVIQSTIEKCP
;
A
#
# COMPACT_ATOMS: atom_id res chain seq x y z
N MET A 1 -61.67 2.38 25.24
CA MET A 1 -60.78 1.62 24.34
C MET A 1 -59.42 2.29 24.38
N ASN A 2 -58.46 1.73 25.11
CA ASN A 2 -57.11 2.26 25.19
C ASN A 2 -56.40 1.92 23.87
N ILE A 3 -56.13 2.94 23.06
CA ILE A 3 -55.27 2.84 21.89
C ILE A 3 -53.89 2.48 22.42
N SER A 4 -53.44 1.25 22.13
CA SER A 4 -52.11 0.80 22.51
C SER A 4 -51.10 1.76 21.87
N THR A 5 -50.24 2.32 22.71
CA THR A 5 -49.08 3.09 22.26
C THR A 5 -48.29 2.20 21.32
N THR A 6 -48.31 2.50 20.02
CA THR A 6 -47.52 1.84 19.00
C THR A 6 -46.06 1.95 19.42
N GLN A 7 -45.52 0.87 19.97
CA GLN A 7 -44.14 0.79 20.43
C GLN A 7 -43.26 1.08 19.21
N ARG A 8 -42.53 2.20 19.25
CA ARG A 8 -41.63 2.55 18.14
C ARG A 8 -40.63 1.39 17.98
N PRO A 9 -40.47 0.84 16.77
CA PRO A 9 -39.53 -0.23 16.55
C PRO A 9 -38.14 0.24 16.98
N SER A 10 -37.53 -0.51 17.90
CA SER A 10 -36.17 -0.26 18.38
C SER A 10 -35.26 -1.38 17.90
N LEU A 11 -34.03 -1.04 17.57
CA LEU A 11 -32.98 -1.99 17.23
C LEU A 11 -32.74 -3.01 18.37
N CYS A 12 -33.02 -2.63 19.62
CA CYS A 12 -33.00 -3.52 20.79
C CYS A 12 -34.16 -4.54 20.82
N THR A 13 -35.22 -4.33 20.05
CA THR A 13 -36.35 -5.28 19.96
C THR A 13 -36.21 -6.27 18.83
N LEU A 14 -35.16 -6.16 18.01
CA LEU A 14 -34.93 -7.10 16.91
C LEU A 14 -34.50 -8.48 17.45
N PRO A 15 -34.98 -9.58 16.84
CA PRO A 15 -34.44 -10.91 17.05
C PRO A 15 -32.92 -10.95 16.84
N VAL A 16 -32.23 -11.73 17.66
CA VAL A 16 -30.75 -11.83 17.63
C VAL A 16 -30.26 -12.32 16.27
N GLU A 17 -31.03 -13.17 15.61
CA GLU A 17 -30.74 -13.73 14.29
C GLU A 17 -30.70 -12.63 13.22
N LEU A 18 -31.58 -11.62 13.30
CA LEU A 18 -31.56 -10.49 12.38
C LEU A 18 -30.34 -9.59 12.64
N ILE A 19 -29.94 -9.42 13.90
CA ILE A 19 -28.74 -8.63 14.24
C ILE A 19 -27.48 -9.37 13.77
N HIS A 20 -27.38 -10.68 13.99
CA HIS A 20 -26.29 -11.51 13.47
C HIS A 20 -26.27 -11.53 11.93
N TYR A 21 -27.43 -11.48 11.28
CA TYR A 21 -27.51 -11.31 9.83
C TYR A 21 -26.95 -9.96 9.38
N ILE A 22 -27.26 -8.87 10.08
CA ILE A 22 -26.67 -7.54 9.83
C ILE A 22 -25.14 -7.58 10.02
N PHE A 23 -24.66 -8.26 11.06
CA PHE A 23 -23.22 -8.38 11.33
C PHE A 23 -22.44 -9.01 10.18
N ARG A 24 -23.06 -9.84 9.33
CA ARG A 24 -22.39 -10.40 8.14
C ARG A 24 -21.97 -9.36 7.11
N TYR A 25 -22.56 -8.17 7.16
CA TYR A 25 -22.27 -7.05 6.27
C TYR A 25 -21.37 -5.99 6.93
N LEU A 26 -20.94 -6.22 8.17
CA LEU A 26 -20.08 -5.31 8.93
C LEU A 26 -18.72 -5.93 9.16
N ASP A 27 -17.68 -5.11 9.19
CA ASP A 27 -16.36 -5.57 9.58
C ASP A 27 -16.27 -5.84 11.10
N ALA A 28 -15.34 -6.70 11.50
CA ALA A 28 -15.17 -7.10 12.90
C ALA A 28 -14.87 -5.92 13.83
N ARG A 29 -14.17 -4.89 13.36
CA ARG A 29 -13.87 -3.69 14.16
C ARG A 29 -15.16 -2.92 14.44
N THR A 30 -16.02 -2.72 13.45
CA THR A 30 -17.32 -2.06 13.62
C THR A 30 -18.22 -2.83 14.59
N ILE A 31 -18.24 -4.17 14.49
CA ILE A 31 -19.02 -5.00 15.42
C ILE A 31 -18.51 -4.85 16.86
N VAL A 32 -17.20 -4.99 17.08
CA VAL A 32 -16.63 -5.02 18.44
C VAL A 32 -16.47 -3.64 19.06
N ARG A 33 -16.15 -2.59 18.29
CA ARG A 33 -15.96 -1.23 18.83
C ARG A 33 -17.22 -0.40 18.81
N SER A 34 -18.01 -0.47 17.74
CA SER A 34 -19.15 0.42 17.56
C SER A 34 -20.42 -0.22 18.11
N PHE A 35 -20.79 -1.41 17.64
CA PHE A 35 -22.06 -2.04 18.05
C PHE A 35 -22.05 -2.49 19.51
N ARG A 36 -20.97 -3.15 19.94
CA ARG A 36 -20.84 -3.67 21.30
C ARG A 36 -20.97 -2.60 22.39
N SER A 37 -20.51 -1.37 22.12
CA SER A 37 -20.46 -0.30 23.11
C SER A 37 -21.79 0.47 23.26
N VAL A 38 -22.76 0.27 22.38
CA VAL A 38 -24.03 1.02 22.40
C VAL A 38 -24.86 0.67 23.63
N CYS A 39 -25.08 -0.62 23.91
CA CYS A 39 -25.88 -1.05 25.05
C CYS A 39 -25.53 -2.48 25.51
N LYS A 40 -25.98 -2.85 26.72
CA LYS A 40 -25.73 -4.17 27.33
C LYS A 40 -26.25 -5.34 26.48
N GLN A 41 -27.36 -5.14 25.78
CA GLN A 41 -27.91 -6.18 24.91
C GLN A 41 -26.98 -6.47 23.74
N PHE A 42 -26.51 -5.44 23.03
CA PHE A 42 -25.55 -5.62 21.94
C PHE A 42 -24.21 -6.16 22.43
N TYR A 43 -23.77 -5.79 23.63
CA TYR A 43 -22.62 -6.43 24.25
C TYR A 43 -22.78 -7.96 24.33
N THR A 44 -23.92 -8.44 24.83
CA THR A 44 -24.21 -9.88 24.94
C THR A 44 -24.34 -10.53 23.56
N ILE A 45 -25.00 -9.87 22.61
CA ILE A 45 -25.19 -10.37 21.24
C ILE A 45 -23.85 -10.51 20.51
N VAL A 46 -22.96 -9.52 20.63
CA VAL A 46 -21.60 -9.56 20.07
C VAL A 46 -20.76 -10.63 20.75
N LYS A 47 -20.88 -10.80 22.08
CA LYS A 47 -20.17 -11.85 22.82
C LYS A 47 -20.58 -13.26 22.39
N ALA A 48 -21.84 -13.44 21.98
CA ALA A 48 -22.37 -14.71 21.48
C ALA A 48 -22.20 -14.88 19.96
N TYR A 49 -21.66 -13.88 19.25
CA TYR A 49 -21.43 -13.96 17.81
C TYR A 49 -20.18 -14.79 17.51
N ASP A 50 -20.30 -15.67 16.52
CA ASP A 50 -19.35 -16.75 16.29
C ASP A 50 -18.93 -16.92 14.81
N GLN A 51 -19.21 -15.89 14.00
CA GLN A 51 -18.98 -15.85 12.56
C GLN A 51 -18.14 -14.63 12.18
N PHE A 52 -17.11 -14.31 12.98
CA PHE A 52 -16.26 -13.16 12.68
C PHE A 52 -15.41 -13.41 11.44
N ASN A 53 -15.33 -12.37 10.59
CA ASN A 53 -14.40 -12.29 9.48
C ASN A 53 -13.33 -11.27 9.84
N LEU A 54 -12.09 -11.75 10.05
CA LEU A 54 -10.94 -10.91 10.34
C LEU A 54 -10.13 -10.68 9.08
N ASP A 55 -10.06 -9.43 8.65
CA ASP A 55 -9.19 -9.01 7.55
C ASP A 55 -8.05 -8.16 8.08
N PHE A 56 -6.84 -8.70 7.98
CA PHE A 56 -5.61 -8.05 8.40
C PHE A 56 -4.69 -7.63 7.24
N ASN A 57 -5.19 -7.62 6.00
CA ASN A 57 -4.39 -7.24 4.83
C ASN A 57 -3.87 -5.79 4.89
N ALA A 58 -4.61 -4.89 5.53
CA ALA A 58 -4.25 -3.48 5.69
C ALA A 58 -4.63 -2.93 7.09
N SER A 59 -4.60 -3.79 8.12
CA SER A 59 -5.02 -3.41 9.46
C SER A 59 -3.93 -2.63 10.20
N LEU A 60 -4.31 -1.58 10.92
CA LEU A 60 -3.40 -0.93 11.87
C LEU A 60 -3.02 -1.90 12.99
N LYS A 61 -1.75 -1.87 13.44
CA LYS A 61 -1.26 -2.71 14.55
C LYS A 61 -2.13 -2.62 15.81
N SER A 62 -2.63 -1.42 16.15
CA SER A 62 -3.55 -1.23 17.28
C SER A 62 -4.89 -1.95 17.12
N ASP A 63 -5.41 -2.00 15.89
CA ASP A 63 -6.68 -2.65 15.58
C ASP A 63 -6.51 -4.16 15.56
N PHE A 64 -5.41 -4.63 14.98
CA PHE A 64 -5.00 -6.01 15.05
C PHE A 64 -4.90 -6.52 16.50
N LEU A 65 -4.10 -5.85 17.35
CA LEU A 65 -3.93 -6.23 18.76
C LEU A 65 -5.27 -6.20 19.51
N PHE A 66 -6.08 -5.18 19.26
CA PHE A 66 -7.40 -5.08 19.86
C PHE A 66 -8.28 -6.27 19.47
N LEU A 67 -8.40 -6.58 18.18
CA LEU A 67 -9.26 -7.66 17.70
C LEU A 67 -8.79 -9.04 18.20
N CYS A 68 -7.48 -9.32 18.17
CA CYS A 68 -6.91 -10.56 18.69
C CYS A 68 -7.18 -10.77 20.19
N ASN A 69 -7.23 -9.69 20.99
CA ASN A 69 -7.54 -9.77 22.42
C ASN A 69 -9.04 -9.91 22.72
N PHE A 70 -9.91 -9.49 21.79
CA PHE A 70 -11.35 -9.41 22.04
C PHE A 70 -12.18 -10.52 21.41
N ILE A 71 -11.69 -11.12 20.32
CA ILE A 71 -12.39 -12.17 19.61
C ILE A 71 -11.67 -13.49 19.86
N SER A 72 -12.36 -14.44 20.49
CA SER A 72 -11.78 -15.76 20.71
C SER A 72 -11.53 -16.49 19.38
N PRO A 73 -10.42 -17.24 19.23
CA PRO A 73 -10.08 -17.97 18.01
C PRO A 73 -11.20 -18.87 17.47
N GLU A 74 -11.94 -19.53 18.36
CA GLU A 74 -13.05 -20.42 18.02
C GLU A 74 -14.25 -19.71 17.38
N ASN A 75 -14.36 -18.38 17.49
CA ASN A 75 -15.46 -17.58 16.93
C ASN A 75 -15.14 -17.00 15.55
N ILE A 76 -13.98 -17.32 14.97
CA ILE A 76 -13.52 -16.77 13.71
C ILE A 76 -13.80 -17.76 12.58
N GLN A 77 -14.56 -17.30 11.59
CA GLN A 77 -14.94 -18.08 10.41
C GLN A 77 -14.04 -17.80 9.21
N SER A 78 -13.59 -16.56 9.05
CA SER A 78 -12.67 -16.15 7.99
C SER A 78 -11.50 -15.38 8.58
N LEU A 79 -10.30 -15.68 8.11
CA LEU A 79 -9.06 -15.03 8.52
C LEU A 79 -8.25 -14.67 7.28
N THR A 80 -7.85 -13.41 7.18
CA THR A 80 -6.83 -12.93 6.23
C THR A 80 -5.61 -12.48 7.01
N LEU A 81 -4.45 -13.03 6.70
CA LEU A 81 -3.15 -12.62 7.26
C LEU A 81 -2.26 -12.06 6.15
N SER A 82 -1.45 -11.07 6.47
CA SER A 82 -0.58 -10.39 5.51
C SER A 82 0.72 -9.95 6.17
N ASP A 83 1.84 -10.19 5.50
CA ASP A 83 3.18 -9.68 5.83
C ASP A 83 3.72 -8.75 4.72
N ARG A 84 2.80 -8.06 4.03
CA ARG A 84 3.14 -7.00 3.06
C ARG A 84 3.87 -5.83 3.72
N ASP A 85 4.39 -4.91 2.92
CA ASP A 85 5.08 -3.68 3.35
C ASP A 85 4.26 -2.83 4.35
N GLU A 86 2.94 -2.93 4.29
CA GLU A 86 2.01 -2.19 5.16
C GLU A 86 1.84 -2.85 6.54
N THR A 87 2.18 -4.14 6.65
CA THR A 87 1.97 -4.99 7.82
C THR A 87 3.17 -5.90 8.13
N PRO A 88 4.42 -5.40 8.15
CA PRO A 88 5.60 -6.26 8.28
C PRO A 88 5.66 -6.95 9.65
N GLY A 89 5.93 -8.26 9.65
CA GLY A 89 6.07 -9.09 10.85
C GLY A 89 4.76 -9.34 11.61
N GLN A 90 3.62 -9.00 11.00
CA GLN A 90 2.31 -9.19 11.62
C GLN A 90 1.95 -10.66 11.77
N VAL A 91 2.36 -11.51 10.82
CA VAL A 91 2.09 -12.96 10.86
C VAL A 91 2.93 -13.62 11.94
N GLU A 92 4.22 -13.29 12.03
CA GLU A 92 5.09 -13.77 13.11
C GLU A 92 4.47 -13.43 14.46
N PHE A 93 4.08 -12.17 14.64
CA PHE A 93 3.44 -11.70 15.85
C PHE A 93 2.12 -12.45 16.12
N PHE A 94 1.29 -12.65 15.09
CA PHE A 94 0.03 -13.39 15.21
C PHE A 94 0.26 -14.84 15.68
N LEU A 95 1.24 -15.53 15.08
CA LEU A 95 1.58 -16.91 15.41
C LEU A 95 2.22 -17.04 16.81
N SER A 96 2.84 -15.97 17.32
CA SER A 96 3.31 -15.90 18.72
C SER A 96 2.15 -15.84 19.72
N PHE A 97 1.02 -15.24 19.34
CA PHE A 97 -0.15 -15.09 20.19
C PHE A 97 -1.05 -16.33 20.16
N THR A 98 -1.27 -16.91 18.98
CA THR A 98 -2.17 -18.05 18.81
C THR A 98 -1.78 -18.95 17.63
N ARG A 99 -2.13 -20.23 17.72
CA ARG A 99 -1.92 -21.22 16.67
C ARG A 99 -3.19 -21.35 15.83
N ILE A 100 -3.02 -21.58 14.52
CA ILE A 100 -4.15 -21.67 13.56
C ILE A 100 -5.07 -22.85 13.89
N LYS A 101 -4.53 -23.94 14.46
CA LYS A 101 -5.34 -25.09 14.90
C LYS A 101 -6.41 -24.75 15.96
N HIS A 102 -6.30 -23.62 16.67
CA HIS A 102 -7.31 -23.20 17.65
C HIS A 102 -8.56 -22.61 17.00
N PHE A 103 -8.52 -22.29 15.71
CA PHE A 103 -9.62 -21.69 14.97
C PHE A 103 -10.55 -22.78 14.43
N THR A 104 -11.19 -23.52 15.33
CA THR A 104 -11.97 -24.74 15.00
C THR A 104 -13.14 -24.50 14.04
N ARG A 105 -13.60 -23.25 13.90
CA ARG A 105 -14.67 -22.84 12.97
C ARG A 105 -14.16 -22.19 11.70
N LEU A 106 -12.84 -22.07 11.51
CA LEU A 106 -12.25 -21.44 10.34
C LEU A 106 -12.65 -22.19 9.07
N ARG A 107 -13.27 -21.47 8.14
CA ARG A 107 -13.71 -21.97 6.83
C ARG A 107 -12.94 -21.33 5.69
N TYR A 108 -12.48 -20.10 5.85
CA TYR A 108 -11.80 -19.34 4.81
C TYR A 108 -10.49 -18.79 5.36
N LEU A 109 -9.37 -19.14 4.72
CA LEU A 109 -8.06 -18.60 5.05
C LEU A 109 -7.45 -17.96 3.81
N THR A 110 -7.00 -16.72 3.97
CA THR A 110 -6.26 -15.97 2.95
C THR A 110 -4.92 -15.52 3.52
N LEU A 111 -3.84 -15.76 2.78
CA LEU A 111 -2.46 -15.51 3.18
C LEU A 111 -1.78 -14.65 2.13
N PHE A 112 -1.18 -13.53 2.53
CA PHE A 112 -0.44 -12.61 1.65
C PHE A 112 1.02 -12.46 2.12
N GLU A 113 1.98 -12.65 1.22
CA GLU A 113 3.41 -12.40 1.44
C GLU A 113 3.99 -13.09 2.70
N ILE A 114 3.56 -14.31 2.99
CA ILE A 114 3.99 -15.06 4.19
C ILE A 114 5.35 -15.71 3.95
N ASP A 115 6.29 -15.57 4.89
CA ASP A 115 7.56 -16.29 4.84
C ASP A 115 7.40 -17.82 4.89
N ASP A 116 8.31 -18.54 4.23
CA ASP A 116 8.32 -20.02 4.14
C ASP A 116 8.18 -20.72 5.48
N CYS A 117 8.89 -20.23 6.51
CA CYS A 117 8.88 -20.83 7.84
C CYS A 117 7.51 -20.71 8.51
N HIS A 118 6.84 -19.57 8.35
CA HIS A 118 5.50 -19.31 8.89
C HIS A 118 4.43 -20.03 8.07
N LEU A 119 4.56 -20.07 6.75
CA LEU A 119 3.66 -20.80 5.88
C LEU A 119 3.65 -22.30 6.26
N ASN A 120 4.82 -22.90 6.47
CA ASN A 120 4.93 -24.28 6.95
C ASN A 120 4.21 -24.51 8.29
N ILE A 121 4.39 -23.59 9.25
CA ILE A 121 3.69 -23.68 10.54
C ILE A 121 2.17 -23.67 10.33
N ILE A 122 1.68 -22.78 9.47
CA ILE A 122 0.25 -22.62 9.18
C ILE A 122 -0.29 -23.86 8.47
N LEU A 123 0.35 -24.32 7.39
CA LEU A 123 -0.10 -25.48 6.60
C LEU A 123 -0.18 -26.75 7.45
N LYS A 124 0.79 -26.95 8.37
CA LYS A 124 0.74 -28.06 9.32
C LYS A 124 -0.51 -28.02 10.21
N ASP A 125 -0.86 -26.85 10.74
CA ASP A 125 -2.03 -26.67 11.60
C ASP A 125 -3.36 -26.87 10.83
N LEU A 126 -3.40 -26.51 9.54
CA LEU A 126 -4.59 -26.61 8.69
C LEU A 126 -5.12 -28.03 8.50
N SER A 127 -4.24 -29.04 8.57
CA SER A 127 -4.61 -30.46 8.42
C SER A 127 -5.68 -30.94 9.41
N THR A 128 -5.85 -30.23 10.52
CA THR A 128 -6.84 -30.55 11.57
C THR A 128 -8.17 -29.81 11.42
N LEU A 129 -8.23 -28.84 10.50
CA LEU A 129 -9.36 -27.94 10.34
C LEU A 129 -10.31 -28.41 9.24
N THR A 130 -11.53 -27.89 9.28
CA THR A 130 -12.57 -28.16 8.27
C THR A 130 -12.67 -26.99 7.28
N LEU A 131 -11.52 -26.62 6.73
CA LEU A 131 -11.34 -25.50 5.81
C LEU A 131 -12.10 -25.74 4.49
N GLN A 132 -12.78 -24.72 3.98
CA GLN A 132 -13.52 -24.75 2.72
C GLN A 132 -12.80 -23.98 1.60
N SER A 133 -12.06 -22.94 1.96
CA SER A 133 -11.31 -22.11 1.03
C SER A 133 -9.92 -21.80 1.56
N LEU A 134 -8.93 -21.97 0.70
CA LEU A 134 -7.55 -21.55 0.94
C LEU A 134 -7.10 -20.63 -0.20
N CYS A 135 -6.58 -19.47 0.14
CA CYS A 135 -5.95 -18.56 -0.80
C CYS A 135 -4.55 -18.20 -0.27
N ILE A 136 -3.53 -18.42 -1.09
CA ILE A 136 -2.15 -18.06 -0.80
C ILE A 136 -1.66 -17.21 -1.95
N HIS A 137 -1.16 -16.03 -1.64
CA HIS A 137 -0.59 -15.10 -2.60
C HIS A 137 0.77 -14.64 -2.10
N SER A 138 1.79 -14.81 -2.93
CA SER A 138 3.15 -14.40 -2.65
C SER A 138 3.82 -13.95 -3.93
N GLU A 139 4.33 -12.73 -3.92
CA GLU A 139 5.23 -12.21 -4.96
C GLU A 139 6.70 -12.53 -4.66
N ARG A 140 7.00 -13.04 -3.45
CA ARG A 140 8.36 -13.46 -3.07
C ARG A 140 8.76 -14.75 -3.79
N ASP A 141 9.99 -14.77 -4.29
CA ASP A 141 10.68 -15.98 -4.76
C ASP A 141 10.87 -16.91 -3.55
N TYR A 142 10.03 -17.94 -3.45
CA TYR A 142 10.22 -18.94 -2.41
C TYR A 142 11.46 -19.76 -2.71
N SER A 143 12.27 -19.94 -1.68
CA SER A 143 13.40 -20.86 -1.76
C SER A 143 12.88 -22.26 -2.10
N ARG A 144 13.65 -23.07 -2.83
CA ARG A 144 13.28 -24.43 -3.28
C ARG A 144 13.13 -25.46 -2.13
N ASP A 145 12.64 -25.06 -0.96
CA ASP A 145 12.44 -25.97 0.16
C ASP A 145 11.15 -26.78 -0.04
N ASN A 146 11.31 -28.07 -0.32
CA ASN A 146 10.23 -29.01 -0.59
C ASN A 146 9.31 -29.25 0.62
N THR A 147 9.66 -28.80 1.82
CA THR A 147 8.87 -29.02 3.04
C THR A 147 7.46 -28.43 2.97
N SER A 148 7.31 -27.25 2.37
CA SER A 148 6.01 -26.56 2.19
C SER A 148 5.07 -27.34 1.27
N LEU A 149 5.60 -28.01 0.25
CA LEU A 149 4.80 -28.74 -0.76
C LEU A 149 4.10 -29.97 -0.17
N ASN A 150 4.81 -30.78 0.63
CA ASN A 150 4.23 -31.95 1.28
C ASN A 150 3.06 -31.57 2.20
N GLN A 151 3.21 -30.47 2.93
CA GLN A 151 2.15 -29.97 3.80
C GLN A 151 1.00 -29.40 2.98
N LEU A 152 1.28 -28.67 1.90
CA LEU A 152 0.25 -28.18 0.98
C LEU A 152 -0.56 -29.32 0.37
N SER A 153 0.08 -30.41 -0.07
CA SER A 153 -0.59 -31.64 -0.52
C SER A 153 -1.53 -32.20 0.55
N SER A 154 -1.09 -32.22 1.82
CA SER A 154 -1.94 -32.66 2.93
C SER A 154 -3.17 -31.76 3.11
N VAL A 155 -3.03 -30.45 2.91
CA VAL A 155 -4.14 -29.49 3.00
C VAL A 155 -5.09 -29.63 1.81
N ILE A 156 -4.56 -29.83 0.60
CA ILE A 156 -5.34 -30.08 -0.63
C ILE A 156 -6.18 -31.37 -0.50
N SER A 157 -5.72 -32.33 0.31
CA SER A 157 -6.47 -33.56 0.60
C SER A 157 -7.63 -33.41 1.57
N LEU A 158 -7.82 -32.23 2.17
CA LEU A 158 -8.92 -32.00 3.10
C LEU A 158 -10.29 -32.20 2.41
N PRO A 159 -11.17 -33.05 2.97
CA PRO A 159 -12.44 -33.41 2.33
C PRO A 159 -13.44 -32.24 2.30
N SER A 160 -13.24 -31.21 3.12
CA SER A 160 -14.05 -29.99 3.16
C SER A 160 -13.57 -28.93 2.17
N LEU A 161 -12.35 -29.02 1.65
CA LEU A 161 -11.75 -27.99 0.80
C LEU A 161 -12.43 -28.00 -0.58
N ARG A 162 -12.88 -26.83 -1.02
CA ARG A 162 -13.62 -26.64 -2.28
C ARG A 162 -12.96 -25.61 -3.17
N ASN A 163 -12.36 -24.58 -2.58
CA ASN A 163 -11.73 -23.48 -3.30
C ASN A 163 -10.26 -23.41 -2.92
N VAL A 164 -9.39 -23.40 -3.92
CA VAL A 164 -7.95 -23.23 -3.75
C VAL A 164 -7.46 -22.18 -4.73
N SER A 165 -6.78 -21.16 -4.23
CA SER A 165 -6.10 -20.15 -5.04
C SER A 165 -4.64 -20.09 -4.57
N LEU A 166 -3.72 -20.47 -5.44
CA LEU A 166 -2.29 -20.55 -5.18
C LEU A 166 -1.57 -19.65 -6.17
N ASN A 167 -1.52 -18.37 -5.82
CA ASN A 167 -0.81 -17.37 -6.58
C ASN A 167 0.64 -17.30 -6.04
N ILE A 168 1.44 -18.28 -6.43
CA ILE A 168 2.84 -18.45 -6.03
C ILE A 168 3.63 -18.76 -7.31
N PRO A 169 4.31 -17.77 -7.93
CA PRO A 169 4.95 -17.93 -9.24
C PRO A 169 5.94 -19.10 -9.28
N ASP A 170 6.67 -19.35 -8.19
CA ASP A 170 7.74 -20.36 -8.07
C ASP A 170 7.33 -21.73 -7.56
N LEU A 171 6.03 -22.00 -7.46
CA LEU A 171 5.55 -23.30 -6.98
C LEU A 171 5.81 -24.40 -8.03
N ASN A 172 6.66 -25.38 -7.69
CA ASN A 172 6.88 -26.55 -8.55
C ASN A 172 5.69 -27.53 -8.45
N LEU A 173 4.74 -27.43 -9.39
CA LEU A 173 3.54 -28.28 -9.38
C LEU A 173 3.82 -29.74 -9.70
N SER A 174 4.93 -30.04 -10.38
CA SER A 174 5.31 -31.43 -10.66
C SER A 174 5.58 -32.24 -9.39
N GLU A 175 5.99 -31.57 -8.30
CA GLU A 175 6.22 -32.17 -6.98
C GLU A 175 4.97 -32.17 -6.10
N LEU A 176 3.94 -31.40 -6.47
CA LEU A 176 2.70 -31.32 -5.71
C LEU A 176 1.87 -32.59 -5.91
N LEU A 177 1.75 -33.39 -4.85
CA LEU A 177 0.92 -34.60 -4.87
C LEU A 177 -0.56 -34.23 -4.81
N TRP A 178 -1.28 -34.55 -5.88
CA TRP A 178 -2.72 -34.38 -5.95
C TRP A 178 -3.45 -35.65 -5.46
N PRO A 179 -4.33 -35.54 -4.46
CA PRO A 179 -5.07 -36.68 -3.93
C PRO A 179 -6.14 -37.15 -4.94
N LEU A 180 -6.25 -38.47 -5.13
CA LEU A 180 -7.24 -39.06 -6.06
C LEU A 180 -8.70 -38.68 -5.74
N GLU A 181 -9.00 -38.46 -4.45
CA GLU A 181 -10.34 -38.07 -3.99
C GLU A 181 -10.51 -36.55 -3.83
N CYS A 182 -9.74 -35.75 -4.59
CA CYS A 182 -9.80 -34.29 -4.50
C CYS A 182 -11.23 -33.77 -4.70
N LYS A 183 -11.72 -33.00 -3.71
CA LYS A 183 -13.05 -32.39 -3.74
C LYS A 183 -13.02 -30.92 -4.16
N ILE A 184 -11.88 -30.43 -4.63
CA ILE A 184 -11.73 -29.06 -5.13
C ILE A 184 -12.67 -28.88 -6.34
N GLN A 185 -13.42 -27.79 -6.29
CA GLN A 185 -14.34 -27.37 -7.34
C GLN A 185 -13.82 -26.13 -8.06
N HIS A 186 -13.12 -25.25 -7.35
CA HIS A 186 -12.52 -24.04 -7.91
C HIS A 186 -11.03 -24.02 -7.63
N LEU A 187 -10.22 -23.94 -8.68
CA LEU A 187 -8.77 -23.86 -8.61
C LEU A 187 -8.27 -22.64 -9.38
N GLU A 188 -7.39 -21.86 -8.77
CA GLU A 188 -6.63 -20.80 -9.40
C GLU A 188 -5.15 -20.99 -9.09
N ILE A 189 -4.29 -21.13 -10.10
CA ILE A 189 -2.89 -21.53 -9.91
C ILE A 189 -2.01 -21.13 -11.09
N TYR A 190 -0.70 -20.99 -10.87
CA TYR A 190 0.30 -20.89 -11.93
C TYR A 190 0.55 -22.27 -12.53
N CYS A 191 0.39 -22.45 -13.84
CA CYS A 191 0.71 -23.70 -14.53
C CYS A 191 1.83 -23.43 -15.52
N ARG A 192 3.09 -23.71 -15.18
CA ARG A 192 4.22 -23.37 -16.05
C ARG A 192 4.23 -24.16 -17.34
N THR A 193 3.75 -25.40 -17.30
CA THR A 193 3.76 -26.30 -18.46
C THR A 193 2.39 -26.87 -18.78
N VAL A 194 2.24 -27.33 -20.02
CA VAL A 194 1.05 -28.05 -20.49
C VAL A 194 0.86 -29.36 -19.71
N ASP A 195 1.96 -30.02 -19.34
CA ASP A 195 1.91 -31.25 -18.53
C ASP A 195 1.32 -30.98 -17.15
N GLU A 196 1.68 -29.88 -16.49
CA GLU A 196 1.09 -29.49 -15.21
C GLU A 196 -0.41 -29.22 -15.34
N TYR A 197 -0.83 -28.51 -16.40
CA TYR A 197 -2.25 -28.29 -16.72
C TYR A 197 -3.00 -29.63 -16.86
N CYS A 198 -2.48 -30.56 -17.66
CA CYS A 198 -3.08 -31.88 -17.86
C CYS A 198 -3.07 -32.72 -16.58
N ASN A 199 -1.99 -32.66 -15.80
CA ASN A 199 -1.85 -33.37 -14.54
C ASN A 199 -2.92 -32.94 -13.53
N ILE A 200 -3.17 -31.64 -13.42
CA ILE A 200 -4.24 -31.09 -12.58
C ILE A 200 -5.61 -31.60 -13.01
N LEU A 201 -5.94 -31.51 -14.31
CA LEU A 201 -7.24 -31.95 -14.81
C LEU A 201 -7.50 -33.44 -14.59
N ASN A 202 -6.45 -34.26 -14.69
CA ASN A 202 -6.51 -35.70 -14.40
C ASN A 202 -6.78 -36.01 -12.92
N HIS A 203 -6.19 -35.23 -11.99
CA HIS A 203 -6.27 -35.53 -10.56
C HIS A 203 -7.38 -34.78 -9.81
N VAL A 204 -8.02 -33.78 -10.43
CA VAL A 204 -9.11 -33.00 -9.81
C VAL A 204 -10.43 -33.22 -10.56
N PRO A 205 -11.07 -34.39 -10.39
CA PRO A 205 -12.25 -34.78 -11.18
C PRO A 205 -13.51 -33.96 -10.89
N ASN A 206 -13.53 -33.21 -9.77
CA ASN A 206 -14.66 -32.36 -9.38
C ASN A 206 -14.48 -30.89 -9.79
N LEU A 207 -13.41 -30.57 -10.54
CA LEU A 207 -13.08 -29.21 -10.92
C LEU A 207 -14.11 -28.62 -11.89
N ARG A 208 -14.78 -27.55 -11.46
CA ARG A 208 -15.77 -26.82 -12.27
C ARG A 208 -15.22 -25.50 -12.79
N LYS A 209 -14.39 -24.83 -11.99
CA LYS A 209 -13.75 -23.55 -12.30
C LYS A 209 -12.24 -23.73 -12.24
N PHE A 210 -11.56 -23.46 -13.35
CA PHE A 210 -10.10 -23.48 -13.40
C PHE A 210 -9.58 -22.14 -13.92
N VAL A 211 -8.66 -21.53 -13.18
CA VAL A 211 -7.98 -20.30 -13.57
C VAL A 211 -6.49 -20.59 -13.62
N VAL A 212 -5.91 -20.44 -14.79
CA VAL A 212 -4.48 -20.58 -15.06
C VAL A 212 -3.87 -19.18 -15.10
N ILE A 213 -2.95 -18.86 -14.18
CA ILE A 213 -2.38 -17.51 -14.02
C ILE A 213 -1.19 -17.24 -14.95
N GLU A 214 -0.55 -18.29 -15.42
CA GLU A 214 0.58 -18.23 -16.35
C GLU A 214 0.68 -19.62 -16.98
N LEU A 215 1.05 -19.67 -18.25
CA LEU A 215 1.32 -20.90 -19.00
C LEU A 215 2.35 -20.58 -20.07
N ASN A 216 3.50 -21.25 -19.98
CA ASN A 216 4.62 -21.05 -20.90
C ASN A 216 4.56 -22.07 -22.04
N GLN A 217 4.88 -21.60 -23.25
CA GLN A 217 4.85 -22.31 -24.50
C GLN A 217 6.19 -23.02 -24.84
N ASP A 218 7.24 -22.87 -24.04
CA ASP A 218 8.63 -23.26 -24.41
C ASP A 218 8.89 -24.76 -24.76
N SER A 219 7.90 -25.68 -24.72
CA SER A 219 8.10 -27.12 -24.99
C SER A 219 7.09 -27.79 -25.95
N MET A 220 6.58 -27.08 -26.96
CA MET A 220 5.38 -27.50 -27.71
C MET A 220 5.44 -28.80 -28.52
N ASP A 221 6.53 -29.06 -29.22
CA ASP A 221 6.48 -29.98 -30.36
C ASP A 221 6.11 -31.42 -29.95
N GLU A 222 6.57 -31.87 -28.79
CA GLU A 222 6.23 -33.20 -28.28
C GLU A 222 4.89 -33.22 -27.54
N THR A 223 4.54 -32.15 -26.83
CA THR A 223 3.35 -32.12 -25.96
C THR A 223 2.03 -32.11 -26.74
N VAL A 224 1.96 -31.42 -27.88
CA VAL A 224 0.71 -31.31 -28.66
C VAL A 224 0.24 -32.68 -29.17
N THR A 225 1.18 -33.54 -29.56
CA THR A 225 0.86 -34.91 -30.00
C THR A 225 0.28 -35.73 -28.85
N GLN A 226 0.78 -35.54 -27.62
CA GLN A 226 0.30 -36.26 -26.44
C GLN A 226 -1.10 -35.81 -26.00
N LEU A 227 -1.44 -34.52 -26.14
CA LEU A 227 -2.76 -33.99 -25.81
C LEU A 227 -3.88 -34.71 -26.57
N SER A 228 -3.64 -35.06 -27.84
CA SER A 228 -4.63 -35.73 -28.69
C SER A 228 -5.07 -37.12 -28.18
N ASN A 229 -4.26 -37.75 -27.31
CA ASN A 229 -4.55 -39.06 -26.75
C ASN A 229 -5.29 -39.00 -25.40
N LEU A 230 -5.43 -37.81 -24.81
CA LEU A 230 -6.08 -37.66 -23.52
C LEU A 230 -7.61 -37.69 -23.65
N THR A 231 -8.26 -38.29 -22.65
CA THR A 231 -9.72 -38.30 -22.58
C THR A 231 -10.25 -36.91 -22.21
N PRO A 232 -11.32 -36.41 -22.86
CA PRO A 232 -11.87 -35.10 -22.53
C PRO A 232 -12.41 -34.99 -21.10
N PHE A 233 -12.08 -33.90 -20.42
CA PHE A 233 -12.51 -33.49 -19.09
C PHE A 233 -13.82 -32.71 -19.16
N ARG A 234 -14.94 -33.42 -19.01
CA ARG A 234 -16.30 -32.85 -19.14
C ARG A 234 -16.83 -32.18 -17.87
N GLN A 235 -16.07 -32.21 -16.78
CA GLN A 235 -16.47 -31.62 -15.50
C GLN A 235 -16.33 -30.10 -15.48
N LEU A 236 -15.47 -29.54 -16.33
CA LEU A 236 -15.10 -28.14 -16.31
C LEU A 236 -16.15 -27.30 -17.04
N SER A 237 -16.71 -26.30 -16.36
CA SER A 237 -17.68 -25.35 -16.92
C SER A 237 -17.10 -23.95 -17.11
N TYR A 238 -16.07 -23.60 -16.35
CA TYR A 238 -15.35 -22.32 -16.47
C TYR A 238 -13.85 -22.56 -16.59
N LEU A 239 -13.23 -21.97 -17.61
CA LEU A 239 -11.79 -21.86 -17.74
C LEU A 239 -11.39 -20.40 -17.95
N ALA A 240 -10.38 -19.96 -17.23
CA ALA A 240 -9.73 -18.69 -17.47
C ALA A 240 -8.23 -18.89 -17.65
N PHE A 241 -7.67 -18.26 -18.67
CA PHE A 241 -6.23 -18.04 -18.79
C PHE A 241 -5.98 -16.58 -18.47
N LYS A 242 -5.05 -16.29 -17.58
CA LYS A 242 -4.57 -14.95 -17.27
C LYS A 242 -3.07 -14.93 -17.54
N HIS A 243 -2.54 -13.82 -18.04
CA HIS A 243 -1.10 -13.58 -18.25
C HIS A 243 -0.33 -14.76 -18.88
N CYS A 244 -0.99 -15.53 -19.75
CA CYS A 244 -0.34 -16.61 -20.47
C CYS A 244 0.29 -16.09 -21.76
N HIS A 245 1.22 -16.84 -22.33
CA HIS A 245 1.77 -16.56 -23.65
C HIS A 245 1.48 -17.76 -24.57
N ILE A 246 0.18 -18.03 -24.79
CA ILE A 246 -0.26 -19.16 -25.61
C ILE A 246 -0.63 -18.69 -27.01
N ASP A 247 -0.15 -19.41 -28.02
CA ASP A 247 -0.69 -19.28 -29.37
C ASP A 247 -2.10 -19.90 -29.49
N ILE A 248 -2.76 -19.60 -30.60
CA ILE A 248 -4.13 -20.06 -30.85
C ILE A 248 -4.21 -21.58 -31.04
N ILE A 249 -3.16 -22.21 -31.58
CA ILE A 249 -3.13 -23.65 -31.91
C ILE A 249 -3.08 -24.46 -30.61
N LEU A 250 -2.28 -24.01 -29.65
CA LEU A 250 -2.25 -24.55 -28.30
C LEU A 250 -3.59 -24.34 -27.62
N LEU A 251 -4.13 -23.12 -27.66
CA LEU A 251 -5.41 -22.85 -27.00
C LEU A 251 -6.50 -23.79 -27.54
N GLU A 252 -6.59 -23.98 -28.86
CA GLU A 252 -7.51 -24.95 -29.47
C GLU A 252 -7.26 -26.36 -28.93
N SER A 253 -6.00 -26.80 -28.86
CA SER A 253 -5.61 -28.11 -28.34
C SER A 253 -6.00 -28.32 -26.87
N LEU A 254 -5.79 -27.31 -26.02
CA LEU A 254 -6.19 -27.33 -24.61
C LEU A 254 -7.71 -27.34 -24.45
N LEU A 255 -8.44 -26.62 -25.30
CA LEU A 255 -9.90 -26.54 -25.24
C LEU A 255 -10.60 -27.79 -25.77
N LEU A 256 -9.97 -28.54 -26.68
CA LEU A 256 -10.44 -29.87 -27.08
C LEU A 256 -10.49 -30.85 -25.90
N LEU A 257 -9.66 -30.63 -24.88
CA LEU A 257 -9.71 -31.40 -23.65
C LEU A 257 -10.89 -31.03 -22.75
N VAL A 258 -11.51 -29.86 -22.91
CA VAL A 258 -12.61 -29.38 -22.04
C VAL A 258 -13.84 -28.96 -22.87
N PRO A 259 -14.43 -29.86 -23.68
CA PRO A 259 -15.47 -29.52 -24.64
C PRO A 259 -16.81 -29.07 -23.99
N SER A 260 -16.98 -29.32 -22.69
CA SER A 260 -18.16 -28.95 -21.91
C SER A 260 -18.15 -27.50 -21.40
N ILE A 261 -17.08 -26.76 -21.67
CA ILE A 261 -16.90 -25.40 -21.14
C ILE A 261 -18.06 -24.48 -21.53
N GLU A 262 -18.62 -23.79 -20.53
CA GLU A 262 -19.71 -22.85 -20.69
C GLU A 262 -19.21 -21.40 -20.74
N ARG A 263 -18.14 -21.11 -19.99
CA ARG A 263 -17.49 -19.80 -19.93
C ARG A 263 -15.99 -19.90 -20.11
N LEU A 264 -15.46 -19.14 -21.08
CA LEU A 264 -14.03 -19.01 -21.35
C LEU A 264 -13.60 -17.56 -21.19
N GLN A 265 -12.55 -17.34 -20.40
CA GLN A 265 -11.96 -16.03 -20.16
C GLN A 265 -10.48 -15.98 -20.57
N LEU A 266 -10.07 -14.99 -21.35
CA LEU A 266 -8.67 -14.76 -21.75
C LEU A 266 -8.23 -13.36 -21.32
N ILE A 267 -7.30 -13.24 -20.36
CA ILE A 267 -6.78 -11.94 -19.90
C ILE A 267 -5.29 -11.89 -20.18
N ARG A 268 -4.87 -11.09 -21.16
CA ARG A 268 -3.45 -10.95 -21.56
C ARG A 268 -2.79 -12.31 -21.81
N SER A 269 -3.54 -13.23 -22.44
CA SER A 269 -3.14 -14.63 -22.62
C SER A 269 -2.63 -14.95 -24.01
N ILE A 270 -2.99 -14.13 -25.00
CA ILE A 270 -2.69 -14.32 -26.42
C ILE A 270 -2.26 -12.97 -26.97
N ASP A 271 -1.24 -13.00 -27.84
CA ASP A 271 -0.88 -11.86 -28.65
C ASP A 271 -2.07 -11.38 -29.51
N LEU A 272 -2.34 -10.08 -29.48
CA LEU A 272 -3.49 -9.47 -30.15
C LEU A 272 -3.49 -9.79 -31.65
N HIS A 273 -2.35 -9.63 -32.32
CA HIS A 273 -2.23 -9.82 -33.75
C HIS A 273 -2.43 -11.26 -34.16
N THR A 274 -1.83 -12.18 -33.41
CA THR A 274 -1.99 -13.62 -33.60
C THR A 274 -3.45 -14.02 -33.45
N PHE A 275 -4.15 -13.49 -32.44
CA PHE A 275 -5.58 -13.75 -32.25
C PHE A 275 -6.43 -13.25 -33.42
N ILE A 276 -6.19 -12.02 -33.89
CA ILE A 276 -6.92 -11.43 -35.03
C ILE A 276 -6.67 -12.22 -36.31
N ALA A 277 -5.41 -12.60 -36.58
CA ALA A 277 -5.03 -13.35 -37.77
C ALA A 277 -5.76 -14.70 -37.88
N HIS A 278 -6.07 -15.32 -36.74
CA HIS A 278 -6.73 -16.63 -36.65
C HIS A 278 -8.21 -16.54 -36.25
N LEU A 279 -8.80 -15.33 -36.21
CA LEU A 279 -10.16 -15.17 -35.69
C LEU A 279 -11.20 -15.98 -36.47
N HIS A 280 -11.05 -16.12 -37.79
CA HIS A 280 -11.95 -16.95 -38.60
C HIS A 280 -11.85 -18.44 -38.24
N GLN A 281 -10.63 -18.95 -38.05
CA GLN A 281 -10.41 -20.33 -37.59
C GLN A 281 -11.04 -20.52 -36.21
N TRP A 282 -10.82 -19.57 -35.30
CA TRP A 282 -11.40 -19.57 -33.96
C TRP A 282 -12.94 -19.63 -33.98
N VAL A 283 -13.60 -18.85 -34.84
CA VAL A 283 -15.07 -18.90 -35.00
C VAL A 283 -15.52 -20.30 -35.41
N ASN A 284 -14.90 -20.89 -36.43
CA ASN A 284 -15.22 -22.24 -36.89
C ASN A 284 -14.95 -23.29 -35.79
N PHE A 285 -13.86 -23.14 -35.04
CA PHE A 285 -13.53 -24.00 -33.91
C PHE A 285 -14.60 -23.93 -32.82
N VAL A 286 -15.02 -22.73 -32.39
CA VAL A 286 -16.07 -22.55 -31.39
C VAL A 286 -17.40 -23.15 -31.87
N GLU A 287 -17.77 -22.92 -33.12
CA GLU A 287 -19.02 -23.44 -33.68
C GLU A 287 -19.07 -24.95 -33.80
N THR A 288 -17.93 -25.62 -33.96
CA THR A 288 -17.87 -27.06 -34.22
C THR A 288 -17.43 -27.89 -33.01
N LYS A 289 -16.60 -27.32 -32.13
CA LYS A 289 -15.96 -28.04 -31.01
C LYS A 289 -16.44 -27.57 -29.64
N LEU A 290 -16.82 -26.30 -29.47
CA LEU A 290 -17.22 -25.72 -28.19
C LEU A 290 -18.70 -25.32 -28.17
N LEU A 291 -19.57 -26.29 -28.40
CA LEU A 291 -21.01 -26.08 -28.52
C LEU A 291 -21.65 -25.54 -27.23
N SER A 292 -21.10 -25.89 -26.07
CA SER A 292 -21.57 -25.43 -24.76
C SER A 292 -21.13 -24.01 -24.41
N LEU A 293 -20.20 -23.41 -25.17
CA LEU A 293 -19.64 -22.10 -24.84
C LEU A 293 -20.69 -21.00 -25.05
N THR A 294 -21.22 -20.48 -23.94
CA THR A 294 -22.25 -19.43 -23.91
C THR A 294 -21.66 -18.06 -23.63
N GLN A 295 -20.55 -17.99 -22.89
CA GLN A 295 -19.87 -16.76 -22.53
C GLN A 295 -18.40 -16.83 -22.93
N PHE A 296 -18.01 -15.97 -23.85
CA PHE A 296 -16.61 -15.77 -24.22
C PHE A 296 -16.21 -14.33 -23.96
N GLU A 297 -15.03 -14.20 -23.38
CA GLU A 297 -14.71 -13.08 -22.56
C GLU A 297 -13.19 -12.86 -22.68
N PHE A 298 -12.76 -11.70 -23.14
CA PHE A 298 -11.33 -11.46 -23.37
C PHE A 298 -10.91 -10.03 -23.06
N PHE A 299 -9.63 -9.87 -22.74
CA PHE A 299 -8.90 -8.61 -22.59
C PHE A 299 -7.50 -8.82 -23.15
N LEU A 300 -7.25 -8.33 -24.37
CA LEU A 300 -6.01 -8.48 -25.10
C LEU A 300 -5.34 -7.11 -25.20
N THR A 301 -4.04 -7.07 -24.94
CA THR A 301 -3.23 -5.84 -25.05
C THR A 301 -2.11 -6.08 -26.03
N ASP A 302 -1.78 -5.05 -26.80
CA ASP A 302 -0.55 -5.01 -27.59
C ASP A 302 0.30 -3.84 -27.11
N ASP A 303 1.42 -4.19 -26.49
CA ASP A 303 2.36 -3.27 -25.88
C ASP A 303 3.59 -3.04 -26.77
N GLN A 304 3.64 -3.60 -27.99
CA GLN A 304 4.83 -3.46 -28.84
C GLN A 304 5.03 -2.01 -29.30
N HIS A 305 6.18 -1.43 -28.93
CA HIS A 305 6.51 -0.03 -29.16
C HIS A 305 6.86 0.32 -30.63
N ASP A 306 6.92 -0.67 -31.52
CA ASP A 306 7.38 -0.50 -32.91
C ASP A 306 6.27 -0.13 -33.90
N PHE A 307 5.09 0.27 -33.43
CA PHE A 307 4.06 0.88 -34.29
C PHE A 307 4.52 2.25 -34.82
N ASN A 308 5.22 2.22 -35.95
CA ASN A 308 5.39 3.36 -36.84
C ASN A 308 4.16 3.59 -37.74
N PHE A 309 3.16 2.71 -37.69
CA PHE A 309 1.90 2.84 -38.40
C PHE A 309 0.77 3.22 -37.45
N MET A 310 -0.03 4.21 -37.82
CA MET A 310 -1.37 4.37 -37.24
C MET A 310 -2.10 3.05 -37.41
N VAL A 311 -2.28 2.31 -36.32
CA VAL A 311 -3.06 1.08 -36.32
C VAL A 311 -4.47 1.45 -36.74
N ASP A 312 -4.92 0.88 -37.85
CA ASP A 312 -6.31 1.00 -38.25
C ASP A 312 -7.17 0.21 -37.26
N THR A 313 -7.64 0.88 -36.21
CA THR A 313 -8.57 0.28 -35.23
C THR A 313 -9.78 -0.39 -35.90
N GLU A 314 -10.16 0.06 -37.09
CA GLU A 314 -11.22 -0.54 -37.89
C GLU A 314 -10.83 -1.93 -38.41
N SER A 315 -9.58 -2.13 -38.83
CA SER A 315 -9.11 -3.45 -39.29
C SER A 315 -9.07 -4.47 -38.15
N LEU A 316 -8.87 -4.02 -36.91
CA LEU A 316 -8.87 -4.90 -35.72
C LEU A 316 -10.29 -5.25 -35.26
N ILE A 317 -11.22 -4.28 -35.27
CA ILE A 317 -12.59 -4.48 -34.78
C ILE A 317 -13.53 -5.07 -35.85
N GLY A 318 -13.25 -4.81 -37.14
CA GLY A 318 -14.05 -5.23 -38.28
C GLY A 318 -14.40 -6.72 -38.28
N PRO A 319 -13.44 -7.63 -38.00
CA PRO A 319 -13.69 -9.07 -37.89
C PRO A 319 -14.73 -9.49 -36.84
N PHE A 320 -14.99 -8.65 -35.81
CA PHE A 320 -16.00 -8.93 -34.77
C PHE A 320 -17.41 -8.43 -35.14
N ARG A 321 -17.62 -7.84 -36.32
CA ARG A 321 -18.94 -7.37 -36.78
C ARG A 321 -19.75 -8.41 -37.54
N THR A 322 -19.28 -9.65 -37.61
CA THR A 322 -20.04 -10.74 -38.26
C THR A 322 -21.24 -11.14 -37.39
N SER A 323 -22.27 -11.71 -38.02
CA SER A 323 -23.48 -12.18 -37.33
C SER A 323 -23.19 -13.22 -36.25
N PHE A 324 -22.09 -13.97 -36.37
CA PHE A 324 -21.63 -14.87 -35.32
C PHE A 324 -21.44 -14.13 -33.99
N TRP A 325 -20.68 -13.02 -33.99
CA TRP A 325 -20.36 -12.27 -32.78
C TRP A 325 -21.55 -11.45 -32.29
N THR A 326 -22.21 -10.69 -33.17
CA THR A 326 -23.22 -9.69 -32.77
C THR A 326 -24.61 -10.27 -32.54
N GLU A 327 -25.03 -11.26 -33.34
CA GLU A 327 -26.40 -11.78 -33.32
C GLU A 327 -26.46 -13.16 -32.65
N LYS A 328 -25.66 -14.12 -33.13
CA LYS A 328 -25.71 -15.52 -32.67
C LYS A 328 -25.16 -15.68 -31.26
N LYS A 329 -24.00 -15.10 -30.97
CA LYS A 329 -23.35 -15.21 -29.65
C LYS A 329 -23.57 -13.98 -28.78
N SER A 330 -23.85 -12.82 -29.37
CA SER A 330 -23.95 -11.53 -28.64
C SER A 330 -22.69 -11.23 -27.80
N TRP A 331 -21.52 -11.64 -28.29
CA TRP A 331 -20.22 -11.37 -27.69
C TRP A 331 -19.64 -10.10 -28.31
N PHE A 332 -19.98 -8.95 -27.72
CA PHE A 332 -19.52 -7.66 -28.22
C PHE A 332 -18.05 -7.44 -27.92
N ALA A 333 -17.37 -6.77 -28.84
CA ALA A 333 -15.97 -6.39 -28.71
C ALA A 333 -15.85 -4.86 -28.70
N VAL A 334 -14.82 -4.38 -28.02
CA VAL A 334 -14.39 -2.99 -27.96
C VAL A 334 -12.90 -2.95 -28.24
N CYS A 335 -12.49 -2.05 -29.13
CA CYS A 335 -11.11 -1.77 -29.44
C CYS A 335 -10.84 -0.31 -29.08
N ASP A 336 -9.93 -0.11 -28.12
CA ASP A 336 -9.46 1.20 -27.69
C ASP A 336 -8.00 1.34 -28.10
N TYR A 337 -7.69 2.37 -28.88
CA TYR A 337 -6.31 2.77 -29.14
C TYR A 337 -5.93 3.96 -28.26
N ILE A 338 -4.95 3.74 -27.39
CA ILE A 338 -4.44 4.70 -26.42
C ILE A 338 -3.17 5.33 -27.02
N VAL A 339 -3.28 6.51 -27.62
CA VAL A 339 -2.18 7.19 -28.36
C VAL A 339 -0.87 7.35 -27.57
N SER A 340 -0.95 7.46 -26.25
CA SER A 340 0.21 7.45 -25.34
C SER A 340 -0.17 6.53 -24.19
N PRO A 341 0.38 5.29 -24.11
CA PRO A 341 1.71 4.90 -24.56
C PRO A 341 1.77 4.21 -25.93
N ARG A 342 0.75 4.37 -26.79
CA ARG A 342 0.54 3.66 -28.06
C ARG A 342 0.09 2.21 -27.90
N THR A 343 -0.68 1.94 -26.85
CA THR A 343 -1.25 0.61 -26.60
C THR A 343 -2.58 0.44 -27.33
N VAL A 344 -2.77 -0.71 -27.94
CA VAL A 344 -4.10 -1.15 -28.42
C VAL A 344 -4.66 -2.13 -27.41
N ILE A 345 -5.91 -1.91 -27.00
CA ILE A 345 -6.65 -2.81 -26.11
C ILE A 345 -7.88 -3.31 -26.83
N LEU A 346 -8.01 -4.63 -26.95
CA LEU A 346 -9.17 -5.28 -27.53
C LEU A 346 -9.83 -6.16 -26.46
N TYR A 347 -11.08 -5.87 -26.11
CA TYR A 347 -11.73 -6.52 -24.98
C TYR A 347 -13.24 -6.66 -25.12
N THR A 348 -13.83 -7.54 -24.32
CA THR A 348 -15.29 -7.68 -24.17
C THR A 348 -15.80 -6.74 -23.07
N PRO A 349 -16.93 -6.01 -23.24
CA PRO A 349 -17.40 -5.01 -22.27
C PRO A 349 -17.64 -5.51 -20.83
N LEU A 350 -17.90 -6.81 -20.64
CA LEU A 350 -18.15 -7.40 -19.33
C LEU A 350 -16.85 -7.71 -18.55
N ILE A 351 -15.71 -7.71 -19.22
CA ILE A 351 -14.40 -7.88 -18.61
C ILE A 351 -13.66 -6.57 -18.59
N PHE A 352 -13.15 -6.27 -17.40
CA PHE A 352 -12.06 -5.36 -17.22
C PHE A 352 -10.96 -6.10 -16.48
N ASP A 353 -9.71 -5.90 -16.91
CA ASP A 353 -8.57 -6.25 -16.08
C ASP A 353 -8.77 -5.53 -14.72
N PRO A 354 -8.78 -6.26 -13.58
CA PRO A 354 -8.87 -5.62 -12.27
C PRO A 354 -7.72 -4.64 -12.02
N GLU A 355 -6.60 -4.75 -12.75
CA GLU A 355 -5.45 -3.84 -12.71
C GLU A 355 -5.39 -3.01 -14.00
N PHE A 356 -6.33 -2.08 -14.14
CA PHE A 356 -6.36 -1.15 -15.26
C PHE A 356 -5.45 0.05 -14.99
N GLU A 357 -4.51 0.32 -15.90
CA GLU A 357 -3.72 1.55 -15.90
C GLU A 357 -4.38 2.59 -16.80
N TYR A 358 -4.90 3.66 -16.19
CA TYR A 358 -5.58 4.71 -16.93
C TYR A 358 -4.61 5.81 -17.33
N VAL A 359 -4.56 6.08 -18.63
CA VAL A 359 -3.81 7.22 -19.19
C VAL A 359 -4.80 8.29 -19.64
N TYR A 360 -4.79 9.43 -18.96
CA TYR A 360 -5.71 10.54 -19.24
C TYR A 360 -5.34 11.28 -20.52
N GLU A 361 -6.36 11.71 -21.27
CA GLU A 361 -6.23 12.50 -22.51
C GLU A 361 -5.34 11.91 -23.61
N SER A 362 -4.94 10.63 -23.50
CA SER A 362 -4.60 9.90 -24.72
C SER A 362 -5.81 10.03 -25.63
N LYS A 363 -5.62 10.54 -26.85
CA LYS A 363 -6.69 10.57 -27.86
C LYS A 363 -7.14 9.12 -28.06
N GLU A 364 -8.20 8.73 -27.36
CA GLU A 364 -8.71 7.37 -27.36
C GLU A 364 -9.54 7.21 -28.62
N ILE A 365 -9.02 6.43 -29.57
CA ILE A 365 -9.84 6.03 -30.72
C ILE A 365 -10.54 4.76 -30.31
N ARG A 366 -11.81 4.93 -29.92
CA ARG A 366 -12.66 3.84 -29.47
C ARG A 366 -13.58 3.35 -30.59
N ARG A 367 -13.59 2.04 -30.81
CA ARG A 367 -14.51 1.35 -31.71
C ARG A 367 -15.21 0.23 -30.96
N SER A 368 -16.49 0.01 -31.22
CA SER A 368 -17.24 -1.11 -30.64
C SER A 368 -18.12 -1.77 -31.69
N THR A 369 -18.39 -3.06 -31.50
CA THR A 369 -19.38 -3.81 -32.28
C THR A 369 -20.80 -3.71 -31.71
N SER A 370 -20.96 -3.21 -30.48
CA SER A 370 -22.28 -2.91 -29.92
C SER A 370 -22.89 -1.68 -30.59
N VAL A 371 -24.22 -1.68 -30.77
CA VAL A 371 -24.93 -0.53 -31.35
C VAL A 371 -24.65 0.68 -30.45
N PRO A 372 -24.08 1.75 -31.00
CA PRO A 372 -23.54 2.80 -30.18
C PRO A 372 -24.61 3.59 -29.45
N SER A 373 -24.51 3.67 -28.12
CA SER A 373 -24.88 4.91 -27.43
C SER A 373 -23.71 5.88 -27.54
N ILE A 374 -23.46 6.43 -28.74
CA ILE A 374 -22.29 7.28 -29.10
C ILE A 374 -22.05 8.46 -28.12
N ASN A 375 -23.04 8.87 -27.32
CA ASN A 375 -22.95 10.08 -26.49
C ASN A 375 -22.75 9.87 -24.99
N ASN A 376 -22.75 8.64 -24.48
CA ASN A 376 -22.49 8.41 -23.05
C ASN A 376 -21.10 7.78 -22.88
N PRO A 377 -20.14 8.46 -22.22
CA PRO A 377 -18.88 7.81 -21.85
C PRO A 377 -19.22 6.55 -21.07
N THR A 378 -18.81 5.40 -21.59
CA THR A 378 -19.15 4.12 -20.98
C THR A 378 -18.56 4.11 -19.58
N LYS A 379 -19.42 4.03 -18.56
CA LYS A 379 -18.96 3.83 -17.19
C LYS A 379 -18.21 2.49 -17.14
N MET A 380 -17.04 2.51 -16.50
CA MET A 380 -16.18 1.34 -16.32
C MET A 380 -16.51 0.71 -14.97
N ASP A 381 -17.75 0.24 -14.82
CA ASP A 381 -18.30 -0.27 -13.55
C ASP A 381 -17.59 -1.54 -13.02
N GLY A 382 -16.83 -2.24 -13.87
CA GLY A 382 -16.09 -3.44 -13.50
C GLY A 382 -14.69 -3.19 -12.94
N VAL A 383 -14.13 -1.98 -13.07
CA VAL A 383 -12.76 -1.67 -12.61
C VAL A 383 -12.75 -1.47 -11.10
N ARG A 384 -12.04 -2.34 -10.39
CA ARG A 384 -11.89 -2.29 -8.92
C ARG A 384 -10.56 -1.70 -8.46
N LYS A 385 -9.48 -1.86 -9.23
CA LYS A 385 -8.20 -1.18 -8.97
C LYS A 385 -7.80 -0.35 -10.19
N LEU A 386 -7.31 0.87 -9.94
CA LEU A 386 -6.88 1.81 -10.95
C LEU A 386 -5.47 2.27 -10.63
N ARG A 387 -4.57 2.17 -11.61
CA ARG A 387 -3.27 2.85 -11.55
C ARG A 387 -3.35 4.10 -12.42
N LEU A 388 -2.92 5.24 -11.89
CA LEU A 388 -3.03 6.54 -12.53
C LEU A 388 -1.71 7.31 -12.37
N ASP A 389 -1.08 7.71 -13.47
CA ASP A 389 0.06 8.65 -13.41
C ASP A 389 -0.41 10.10 -13.51
N LEU A 390 -0.64 10.73 -12.36
CA LEU A 390 -1.14 12.11 -12.30
C LEU A 390 -0.23 13.12 -12.98
N THR A 391 1.08 12.87 -13.03
CA THR A 391 2.02 13.86 -13.57
C THR A 391 1.86 13.96 -15.06
N ASN A 392 1.81 12.81 -15.73
CA ASN A 392 1.53 12.73 -17.16
C ASN A 392 0.12 13.22 -17.47
N VAL A 393 -0.87 12.79 -16.68
CA VAL A 393 -2.28 13.17 -16.83
C VAL A 393 -2.47 14.69 -16.77
N MET A 394 -1.91 15.36 -15.77
CA MET A 394 -2.15 16.77 -15.54
C MET A 394 -1.31 17.67 -16.44
N ALA A 395 -0.11 17.23 -16.84
CA ALA A 395 0.65 17.91 -17.88
C ALA A 395 -0.16 18.00 -19.19
N LEU A 396 -0.87 16.94 -19.56
CA LEU A 396 -1.76 16.92 -20.72
C LEU A 396 -3.01 17.81 -20.51
N ALA A 397 -3.66 17.70 -19.35
CA ALA A 397 -4.86 18.48 -19.01
C ALA A 397 -4.67 20.01 -19.10
N THR A 398 -3.48 20.51 -18.73
CA THR A 398 -3.19 21.95 -18.78
C THR A 398 -3.02 22.47 -20.22
N SER A 399 -2.75 21.58 -21.17
CA SER A 399 -2.56 21.92 -22.58
C SER A 399 -3.86 21.91 -23.39
N SER A 400 -4.89 21.20 -22.92
CA SER A 400 -6.19 21.11 -23.59
C SER A 400 -7.16 22.14 -23.02
N GLN A 401 -7.71 23.02 -23.86
CA GLN A 401 -8.76 23.96 -23.45
C GLN A 401 -10.15 23.29 -23.23
N GLY A 402 -10.20 21.96 -23.23
CA GLY A 402 -11.43 21.19 -23.04
C GLY A 402 -11.78 21.11 -21.55
N GLY A 403 -12.98 21.56 -21.17
CA GLY A 403 -13.45 21.45 -19.79
C GLY A 403 -13.40 19.99 -19.28
N LEU A 404 -13.07 19.83 -17.99
CA LEU A 404 -12.99 18.52 -17.33
C LEU A 404 -14.30 17.73 -17.52
N PRO A 405 -14.24 16.43 -17.89
CA PRO A 405 -15.43 15.61 -18.05
C PRO A 405 -16.18 15.50 -16.72
N HIS A 406 -17.44 15.93 -16.67
CA HIS A 406 -18.24 15.95 -15.44
C HIS A 406 -18.86 14.59 -15.04
N ASN A 407 -18.40 13.47 -15.61
CA ASN A 407 -19.00 12.15 -15.39
C ASN A 407 -18.01 11.19 -14.73
N ILE A 408 -18.37 10.69 -13.54
CA ILE A 408 -17.64 9.63 -12.83
C ILE A 408 -17.51 8.41 -13.75
N ARG A 409 -16.29 8.17 -14.24
CA ARG A 409 -15.96 7.08 -15.18
C ARG A 409 -15.79 5.75 -14.46
N PHE A 410 -15.30 5.76 -13.22
CA PHE A 410 -15.06 4.56 -12.39
C PHE A 410 -15.86 4.62 -11.08
N PRO A 411 -17.18 4.35 -11.11
CA PRO A 411 -18.05 4.53 -9.93
C PRO A 411 -17.96 3.41 -8.90
N GLN A 412 -17.20 2.35 -9.19
CA GLN A 412 -17.06 1.11 -8.40
C GLN A 412 -15.61 0.86 -7.98
N LEU A 413 -14.76 1.90 -8.01
CA LEU A 413 -13.35 1.78 -7.73
C LEU A 413 -13.08 1.64 -6.22
N ASP A 414 -12.43 0.54 -5.83
CA ASP A 414 -12.09 0.26 -4.44
C ASP A 414 -10.64 0.65 -4.12
N GLN A 415 -9.74 0.56 -5.10
CA GLN A 415 -8.32 0.86 -4.93
C GLN A 415 -7.78 1.81 -6.00
N LEU A 416 -7.06 2.85 -5.60
CA LEU A 416 -6.44 3.81 -6.49
C LEU A 416 -4.95 3.90 -6.16
N THR A 417 -4.09 3.60 -7.12
CA THR A 417 -2.65 3.84 -7.01
C THR A 417 -2.29 5.02 -7.90
N ILE A 418 -1.81 6.08 -7.30
CA ILE A 418 -1.44 7.30 -7.99
C ILE A 418 0.08 7.39 -8.07
N ARG A 419 0.60 7.43 -9.30
CA ARG A 419 1.98 7.80 -9.58
C ARG A 419 2.08 9.31 -9.73
N ILE A 420 3.06 9.90 -9.06
CA ILE A 420 3.34 11.33 -9.04
C ILE A 420 4.84 11.51 -9.21
N GLY A 421 5.24 12.47 -10.04
CA GLY A 421 6.61 12.93 -10.17
C GLY A 421 7.04 13.74 -8.96
N ASP A 422 7.96 14.68 -9.18
CA ASP A 422 8.56 15.48 -8.12
C ASP A 422 7.56 16.41 -7.41
N GLU A 423 6.51 16.83 -8.12
CA GLU A 423 5.55 17.81 -7.63
C GLU A 423 4.10 17.32 -7.80
N TRP A 424 3.23 17.66 -6.85
CA TRP A 424 1.79 17.37 -6.95
C TRP A 424 1.17 18.32 -7.97
N PRO A 425 0.64 17.83 -9.12
CA PRO A 425 0.17 18.73 -10.16
C PRO A 425 -1.06 19.53 -9.71
N LEU A 426 -1.09 20.82 -10.04
CA LEU A 426 -2.17 21.72 -9.65
C LEU A 426 -3.50 21.30 -10.30
N GLY A 427 -4.56 21.15 -9.52
CA GLY A 427 -5.89 20.74 -10.02
C GLY A 427 -6.16 19.23 -10.00
N SER A 428 -5.19 18.40 -9.62
CA SER A 428 -5.32 16.93 -9.60
C SER A 428 -6.51 16.42 -8.80
N LEU A 429 -6.84 17.05 -7.68
CA LEU A 429 -7.98 16.64 -6.84
C LEU A 429 -9.33 16.83 -7.53
N ARG A 430 -9.50 17.97 -8.21
CA ARG A 430 -10.72 18.25 -8.98
C ARG A 430 -10.84 17.25 -10.12
N PHE A 431 -9.73 16.96 -10.80
CA PHE A 431 -9.68 15.93 -11.82
C PHE A 431 -10.06 14.54 -11.27
N LEU A 432 -9.42 14.08 -10.20
CA LEU A 432 -9.73 12.81 -9.54
C LEU A 432 -11.20 12.69 -9.13
N SER A 433 -11.77 13.74 -8.54
CA SER A 433 -13.18 13.77 -8.13
C SER A 433 -14.16 13.68 -9.30
N SER A 434 -13.73 14.08 -10.51
CA SER A 434 -14.52 13.94 -11.73
C SER A 434 -14.42 12.53 -12.34
N LEU A 435 -13.30 11.84 -12.10
CA LEU A 435 -13.01 10.53 -12.68
C LEU A 435 -13.53 9.38 -11.80
N VAL A 436 -13.40 9.53 -10.48
CA VAL A 436 -13.61 8.49 -9.47
C VAL A 436 -14.51 9.01 -8.36
N ASP A 437 -15.40 8.16 -7.87
CA ASP A 437 -16.14 8.40 -6.63
C ASP A 437 -15.21 8.21 -5.41
N LEU A 438 -14.52 9.28 -5.02
CA LEU A 438 -13.54 9.27 -3.92
C LEU A 438 -14.13 8.76 -2.59
N SER A 439 -15.46 8.80 -2.42
CA SER A 439 -16.13 8.33 -1.20
C SER A 439 -16.16 6.81 -1.06
N LYS A 440 -15.98 6.06 -2.16
CA LYS A 440 -15.98 4.59 -2.19
C LYS A 440 -14.59 3.97 -2.13
N LEU A 441 -13.55 4.80 -2.17
CA LEU A 441 -12.16 4.35 -2.17
C LEU A 441 -11.79 3.73 -0.83
N ILE A 442 -11.45 2.44 -0.85
CA ILE A 442 -11.00 1.67 0.31
C ILE A 442 -9.48 1.83 0.50
N LYS A 443 -8.71 1.81 -0.60
CA LYS A 443 -7.24 1.93 -0.58
C LYS A 443 -6.74 3.01 -1.53
N LEU A 444 -5.98 3.97 -1.02
CA LEU A 444 -5.24 4.94 -1.83
C LEU A 444 -3.75 4.74 -1.62
N SER A 445 -3.03 4.43 -2.70
CA SER A 445 -1.57 4.27 -2.69
C SER A 445 -0.94 5.41 -3.48
N LEU A 446 0.10 6.05 -2.93
CA LEU A 446 0.85 7.11 -3.61
C LEU A 446 2.26 6.59 -3.91
N GLN A 447 2.61 6.53 -5.19
CA GLN A 447 3.93 6.18 -5.70
C GLN A 447 4.62 7.46 -6.20
N ILE A 448 5.73 7.84 -5.59
CA ILE A 448 6.50 9.02 -5.98
C ILE A 448 7.75 8.54 -6.73
N THR A 449 7.91 8.91 -7.99
CA THR A 449 8.92 8.33 -8.89
C THR A 449 10.36 8.73 -8.59
N ASN A 450 10.60 9.77 -7.78
CA ASN A 450 11.95 10.19 -7.37
C ASN A 450 12.13 10.11 -5.84
N SER A 451 12.82 9.08 -5.37
CA SER A 451 13.01 8.78 -3.94
C SER A 451 14.06 9.65 -3.23
N ILE A 452 14.87 10.43 -3.97
CA ILE A 452 16.05 11.12 -3.41
C ILE A 452 15.68 12.39 -2.60
N LEU A 453 14.47 12.94 -2.75
CA LEU A 453 14.03 14.18 -2.07
C LEU A 453 12.90 13.99 -1.02
N VAL A 454 12.41 12.76 -0.78
CA VAL A 454 10.99 12.57 -0.38
C VAL A 454 10.75 12.10 1.07
N LEU A 455 11.77 11.94 1.90
CA LEU A 455 11.55 11.55 3.31
C LEU A 455 10.73 12.58 4.11
N GLY A 456 10.75 13.87 3.73
CA GLY A 456 9.94 14.92 4.36
C GLY A 456 8.54 15.13 3.74
N SER A 457 8.39 14.98 2.42
CA SER A 457 7.18 15.38 1.68
C SER A 457 6.05 14.33 1.72
N LYS A 458 6.37 13.03 1.86
CA LYS A 458 5.36 11.95 1.89
C LYS A 458 4.34 12.16 3.02
N SER A 459 4.80 12.51 4.23
CA SER A 459 3.90 12.71 5.39
C SER A 459 3.01 13.96 5.25
N ILE A 460 3.52 15.03 4.63
CA ILE A 460 2.80 16.30 4.43
C ILE A 460 1.73 16.14 3.35
N LEU A 461 2.04 15.44 2.26
CA LEU A 461 1.11 15.14 1.18
C LEU A 461 -0.03 14.23 1.64
N THR A 462 0.28 13.15 2.35
CA THR A 462 -0.76 12.25 2.89
C THR A 462 -1.67 12.98 3.90
N LYS A 463 -1.10 13.82 4.78
CA LYS A 463 -1.89 14.63 5.73
C LYS A 463 -2.76 15.68 5.03
N SER A 464 -2.23 16.36 4.00
CA SER A 464 -2.98 17.36 3.24
C SER A 464 -4.12 16.73 2.44
N PHE A 465 -3.90 15.56 1.86
CA PHE A 465 -4.92 14.80 1.15
C PHE A 465 -6.04 14.32 2.09
N HIS A 466 -5.69 13.78 3.27
CA HIS A 466 -6.70 13.41 4.27
C HIS A 466 -7.46 14.61 4.83
N ARG A 467 -6.81 15.77 5.00
CA ARG A 467 -7.45 17.01 5.42
C ARG A 467 -8.47 17.50 4.39
N LEU A 468 -8.10 17.49 3.10
CA LEU A 468 -8.97 17.91 2.00
C LEU A 468 -10.15 16.97 1.77
N LEU A 469 -9.96 15.65 1.95
CA LEU A 469 -11.08 14.71 1.97
C LEU A 469 -12.06 15.07 3.09
N LYS A 470 -11.57 15.36 4.30
CA LYS A 470 -12.40 15.71 5.46
C LYS A 470 -13.12 17.06 5.30
N GLU A 471 -12.51 18.03 4.62
CA GLU A 471 -13.09 19.36 4.38
C GLU A 471 -14.21 19.33 3.32
N ASN A 472 -14.13 18.44 2.32
CA ASN A 472 -15.22 18.26 1.34
C ASN A 472 -16.46 17.55 1.90
N TYR A 473 -16.40 16.96 3.10
CA TYR A 473 -17.57 16.36 3.78
C TYR A 473 -18.41 17.36 4.59
N TYR A 474 -17.99 18.63 4.71
CA TYR A 474 -18.61 19.62 5.62
C TYR A 474 -19.36 20.76 4.92
N ILE A 475 -19.73 20.61 3.65
CA ILE A 475 -20.59 21.59 2.96
C ILE A 475 -21.93 20.93 2.64
N GLU A 476 -22.79 20.83 3.65
CA GLU A 476 -24.26 20.85 3.52
C GLU A 476 -24.86 20.93 4.94
N ASP A 477 -25.15 22.15 5.38
CA ASP A 477 -26.25 22.48 6.30
C ASP A 477 -26.30 24.00 6.45
N ASN A 478 -27.23 24.65 5.73
CA ASN A 478 -27.90 25.88 6.15
C ASN A 478 -29.01 26.25 5.15
N ASP A 479 -30.22 25.79 5.44
CA ASP A 479 -31.45 26.43 4.99
C ASP A 479 -32.04 27.23 6.17
N ALA A 480 -32.21 28.56 5.97
CA ALA A 480 -33.43 29.32 6.30
C ALA A 480 -33.22 30.85 6.15
N LEU A 481 -33.95 31.41 5.19
CA LEU A 481 -34.28 32.84 4.98
C LEU A 481 -35.11 33.44 6.16
N PRO A 482 -35.38 34.77 6.30
CA PRO A 482 -36.00 35.58 5.23
C PRO A 482 -35.69 37.10 5.10
N ASN A 483 -35.84 37.56 3.84
CA ASN A 483 -36.38 38.84 3.31
C ASN A 483 -36.03 40.20 3.96
N GLN A 484 -35.53 41.14 3.14
CA GLN A 484 -36.20 42.42 2.79
C GLN A 484 -35.44 43.27 1.72
N LEU A 485 -36.11 43.44 0.56
CA LEU A 485 -36.47 44.69 -0.15
C LEU A 485 -35.46 45.77 -0.65
N THR A 486 -35.81 46.27 -1.85
CA THR A 486 -35.47 47.52 -2.58
C THR A 486 -34.14 47.57 -3.36
N SER A 487 -34.12 47.42 -4.69
CA SER A 487 -34.59 48.31 -5.79
C SER A 487 -33.70 49.53 -6.04
N TYR A 488 -33.03 49.58 -7.19
CA TYR A 488 -33.01 50.71 -8.13
C TYR A 488 -32.29 50.26 -9.41
N GLY A 489 -32.99 50.36 -10.55
CA GLY A 489 -32.41 50.18 -11.87
C GLY A 489 -31.74 51.45 -12.39
N VAL A 490 -31.11 51.36 -13.55
CA VAL A 490 -31.35 52.21 -14.74
C VAL A 490 -30.39 51.78 -15.86
N TYR A 491 -30.99 51.67 -17.04
CA TYR A 491 -30.42 51.49 -18.38
C TYR A 491 -29.31 52.49 -18.74
N ASN A 492 -28.34 52.07 -19.55
CA ASN A 492 -28.22 52.59 -20.91
C ASN A 492 -27.26 51.77 -21.78
N ASP A 493 -27.83 51.26 -22.87
CA ASP A 493 -27.18 50.98 -24.14
C ASP A 493 -26.48 52.24 -24.68
N MET A 494 -25.32 52.08 -25.31
CA MET A 494 -25.08 52.67 -26.63
C MET A 494 -24.04 51.85 -27.39
N SER A 495 -24.42 51.55 -28.63
CA SER A 495 -23.78 50.72 -29.62
C SER A 495 -22.99 51.55 -30.64
N ASN A 496 -22.14 50.83 -31.37
CA ASN A 496 -21.71 51.05 -32.75
C ASN A 496 -20.71 52.17 -33.08
N THR A 497 -19.59 51.77 -33.69
CA THR A 497 -19.24 51.95 -35.13
C THR A 497 -17.75 51.59 -35.33
N SER A 498 -17.41 50.49 -36.00
CA SER A 498 -17.08 50.36 -37.44
C SER A 498 -15.91 51.24 -37.92
N GLY A 499 -14.84 50.62 -38.45
CA GLY A 499 -13.81 51.33 -39.23
C GLY A 499 -12.61 50.45 -39.57
N GLU A 500 -12.49 50.10 -40.85
CA GLU A 500 -11.51 49.20 -41.46
C GLU A 500 -10.09 49.77 -41.65
N ASN A 501 -9.14 48.84 -41.83
CA ASN A 501 -7.96 48.86 -42.73
C ASN A 501 -6.90 49.97 -42.62
N SER A 502 -5.64 49.60 -42.35
CA SER A 502 -4.61 49.38 -43.39
C SER A 502 -3.17 49.30 -42.84
N ASN A 503 -2.35 48.58 -43.60
CA ASN A 503 -0.93 48.23 -43.44
C ASN A 503 0.03 49.37 -43.09
N SER A 504 1.13 49.05 -42.38
CA SER A 504 2.50 49.25 -42.93
C SER A 504 3.58 48.66 -42.02
N LEU A 505 4.56 48.00 -42.67
CA LEU A 505 5.87 47.64 -42.14
C LEU A 505 6.68 48.91 -41.80
N SER A 506 7.46 48.87 -40.71
CA SER A 506 8.95 48.87 -40.78
C SER A 506 9.60 49.36 -39.47
N ASN A 507 10.80 48.83 -39.26
CA ASN A 507 11.92 49.36 -38.46
C ASN A 507 12.06 48.93 -37.00
N ASN A 508 12.91 47.91 -36.89
CA ASN A 508 13.78 47.52 -35.80
C ASN A 508 14.73 48.65 -35.33
N ASN A 509 15.18 48.46 -34.08
CA ASN A 509 16.45 48.89 -33.46
C ASN A 509 16.55 50.31 -32.87
N LEU A 510 16.37 50.42 -31.55
CA LEU A 510 17.42 50.82 -30.59
C LEU A 510 16.87 50.83 -29.15
N MET A 511 17.32 49.90 -28.29
CA MET A 511 17.75 50.15 -26.90
C MET A 511 17.91 48.81 -26.16
N GLU A 512 19.12 48.25 -26.26
CA GLU A 512 19.59 47.17 -25.40
C GLU A 512 20.71 47.74 -24.53
N LYS A 513 20.36 48.21 -23.33
CA LYS A 513 21.29 48.42 -22.22
C LYS A 513 20.50 48.52 -20.91
N ASN A 514 20.57 47.46 -20.11
CA ASN A 514 20.35 47.36 -18.65
C ASN A 514 19.68 46.02 -18.29
N LYS A 515 20.38 44.91 -18.51
CA LYS A 515 20.03 43.58 -18.00
C LYS A 515 21.30 42.84 -17.57
N THR A 516 22.00 43.35 -16.58
CA THR A 516 23.15 42.65 -15.97
C THR A 516 23.11 42.61 -14.44
N ASP A 517 22.12 43.22 -13.78
CA ASP A 517 22.05 43.25 -12.31
C ASP A 517 21.18 42.14 -11.69
N ASP A 518 20.35 41.44 -12.47
CA ASP A 518 19.44 40.40 -11.95
C ASP A 518 20.10 39.02 -11.79
N HIS A 519 21.26 38.77 -12.41
CA HIS A 519 21.93 37.48 -12.27
C HIS A 519 22.72 37.33 -10.96
N HIS A 520 23.10 38.45 -10.33
CA HIS A 520 23.81 38.41 -9.04
C HIS A 520 22.86 38.23 -7.84
N SER A 521 21.63 38.76 -7.91
CA SER A 521 20.61 38.57 -6.86
C SER A 521 20.10 37.12 -6.82
N PHE A 522 19.95 36.48 -7.99
CA PHE A 522 19.54 35.08 -8.10
C PHE A 522 20.60 34.10 -7.55
N GLY A 523 21.88 34.40 -7.78
CA GLY A 523 22.98 33.61 -7.21
C GLY A 523 23.05 33.68 -5.68
N LEU A 524 22.78 34.85 -5.10
CA LEU A 524 22.72 35.05 -3.64
C LEU A 524 21.49 34.39 -3.02
N PHE A 525 20.34 34.39 -3.70
CA PHE A 525 19.14 33.68 -3.27
C PHE A 525 19.36 32.15 -3.23
N LEU A 526 19.97 31.60 -4.28
CA LEU A 526 20.36 30.19 -4.34
C LEU A 526 21.38 29.81 -3.27
N PHE A 527 22.31 30.71 -2.94
CA PHE A 527 23.28 30.49 -1.86
C PHE A 527 22.60 30.46 -0.48
N SER A 528 21.68 31.39 -0.18
CA SER A 528 20.92 31.39 1.08
C SER A 528 20.06 30.14 1.24
N ILE A 529 19.42 29.65 0.17
CA ILE A 529 18.65 28.40 0.21
C ILE A 529 19.57 27.20 0.50
N ARG A 530 20.71 27.11 -0.20
CA ARG A 530 21.70 26.03 0.03
C ARG A 530 22.26 26.06 1.44
N PHE A 531 22.47 27.25 1.99
CA PHE A 531 22.93 27.45 3.36
C PHE A 531 21.87 27.02 4.39
N CYS A 532 20.61 27.43 4.23
CA CYS A 532 19.50 26.96 5.08
C CYS A 532 19.34 25.44 5.05
N PHE A 533 19.46 24.83 3.87
CA PHE A 533 19.41 23.37 3.72
C PHE A 533 20.56 22.65 4.43
N ALA A 534 21.79 23.18 4.34
CA ALA A 534 22.93 22.62 5.07
C ALA A 534 22.74 22.68 6.59
N LEU A 535 22.14 23.77 7.09
CA LEU A 535 21.85 23.98 8.50
C LEU A 535 20.76 23.03 9.02
N ILE A 536 19.70 22.82 8.23
CA ILE A 536 18.65 21.84 8.53
C ILE A 536 19.19 20.41 8.52
N ASN A 537 20.04 20.05 7.56
CA ASN A 537 20.64 18.72 7.50
C ASN A 537 21.57 18.46 8.70
N MET A 538 22.35 19.45 9.12
CA MET A 538 23.14 19.37 10.36
C MET A 538 22.24 19.16 11.59
N LEU A 539 21.12 19.86 11.67
CA LEU A 539 20.16 19.71 12.76
C LEU A 539 19.54 18.29 12.80
N ILE A 540 19.17 17.75 11.63
CA ILE A 540 18.60 16.41 11.50
C ILE A 540 19.62 15.33 11.90
N ILE A 541 20.89 15.47 11.51
CA ILE A 541 21.95 14.53 11.91
C ILE A 541 22.11 14.51 13.43
N VAL A 542 22.14 15.68 14.07
CA VAL A 542 22.26 15.80 15.52
C VAL A 542 21.03 15.20 16.23
N LEU A 543 19.82 15.51 15.76
CA LEU A 543 18.58 14.93 16.31
C LEU A 543 18.53 13.40 16.14
N THR A 544 18.97 12.87 15.00
CA THR A 544 18.97 11.43 14.72
C THR A 544 19.92 10.68 15.66
N LEU A 545 21.11 11.23 15.91
CA LEU A 545 22.08 10.66 16.85
C LEU A 545 21.55 10.67 18.29
N ILE A 546 20.90 11.76 18.71
CA ILE A 546 20.27 11.87 20.04
C ILE A 546 19.12 10.86 20.18
N THR A 547 18.29 10.71 19.15
CA THR A 547 17.14 9.79 19.17
C THR A 547 17.61 8.33 19.20
N GLY A 548 18.64 7.99 18.42
CA GLY A 548 19.27 6.67 18.45
C GLY A 548 19.90 6.33 19.81
N PHE A 549 20.51 7.33 20.47
CA PHE A 549 21.01 7.17 21.83
C PHE A 549 19.89 6.90 22.84
N LEU A 550 18.79 7.67 22.81
CA LEU A 550 17.64 7.48 23.70
C LEU A 550 16.97 6.12 23.49
N TYR A 551 16.86 5.66 22.24
CA TYR A 551 16.34 4.34 21.91
C TYR A 551 17.24 3.21 22.45
N GLY A 552 18.57 3.36 22.37
CA GLY A 552 19.52 2.40 22.95
C GLY A 552 19.40 2.30 24.48
N VAL A 553 19.17 3.42 25.16
CA VAL A 553 18.93 3.46 26.61
C VAL A 553 17.62 2.75 26.97
N ASP A 554 16.54 2.98 26.22
CA ASP A 554 15.25 2.33 26.45
C ASP A 554 15.30 0.81 26.20
N LEU A 555 16.03 0.38 25.17
CA LEU A 555 16.26 -1.04 24.86
C LEU A 555 17.04 -1.74 25.98
N LEU A 556 18.09 -1.09 26.51
CA LEU A 556 18.88 -1.61 27.63
C LEU A 556 18.08 -1.69 28.93
N LEU A 557 17.22 -0.71 29.20
CA LEU A 557 16.30 -0.73 30.33
C LEU A 557 15.29 -1.87 30.21
N ASN A 558 14.70 -2.08 29.03
CA ASN A 558 13.78 -3.20 28.79
C ASN A 558 14.47 -4.57 28.92
N MET A 559 15.68 -4.74 28.37
CA MET A 559 16.45 -5.98 28.54
C MET A 559 16.78 -6.26 30.01
N SER A 560 17.09 -5.22 30.80
CA SER A 560 17.34 -5.37 32.23
C SER A 560 16.08 -5.77 33.01
N CYS A 561 14.90 -5.26 32.63
CA CYS A 561 13.60 -5.64 33.20
C CYS A 561 13.20 -7.08 32.83
N GLU A 562 13.43 -7.50 31.60
CA GLU A 562 13.18 -8.89 31.17
C GLU A 562 14.06 -9.89 31.92
N LEU A 563 15.36 -9.58 32.10
CA LEU A 563 16.29 -10.46 32.83
C LEU A 563 15.85 -10.67 34.29
N VAL A 564 15.29 -9.62 34.91
CA VAL A 564 14.75 -9.68 36.29
C VAL A 564 13.46 -10.50 36.34
N HIS A 565 12.57 -10.33 35.36
CA HIS A 565 11.32 -11.10 35.28
C HIS A 565 11.55 -12.58 34.96
N HIS A 566 12.53 -12.91 34.10
CA HIS A 566 12.84 -14.29 33.75
C HIS A 566 13.42 -15.06 34.95
N ASN A 567 14.32 -14.43 35.71
CA ASN A 567 14.90 -15.05 36.92
C ASN A 567 13.87 -15.25 38.04
N GLN A 568 12.89 -14.36 38.21
CA GLN A 568 11.79 -14.57 39.15
C GLN A 568 10.91 -15.77 38.76
N THR A 569 10.60 -15.90 37.47
CA THR A 569 9.76 -16.99 36.96
C THR A 569 10.45 -18.34 37.11
N LEU A 570 11.77 -18.40 36.88
CA LEU A 570 12.58 -19.60 37.00
C LEU A 570 12.76 -20.03 38.48
N LEU A 571 12.86 -19.07 39.40
CA LEU A 571 12.88 -19.32 40.83
C LEU A 571 11.52 -19.87 41.34
N ILE A 572 10.41 -19.28 40.88
CA ILE A 572 9.05 -19.74 41.21
C ILE A 572 8.83 -21.15 40.66
N SER A 573 9.29 -21.44 39.44
CA SER A 573 9.25 -22.77 38.82
C SER A 573 10.03 -23.82 39.62
N LEU A 574 11.25 -23.50 40.06
CA LEU A 574 12.10 -24.40 40.85
C LEU A 574 11.51 -24.69 42.24
N VAL A 575 10.91 -23.68 42.87
CA VAL A 575 10.22 -23.85 44.16
C VAL A 575 8.98 -24.73 43.96
N THR A 576 8.16 -24.43 42.95
CA THR A 576 6.91 -25.16 42.71
C THR A 576 7.15 -26.63 42.34
N ASN A 577 8.18 -26.93 41.54
CA ASN A 577 8.50 -28.30 41.12
C ASN A 577 9.11 -29.17 42.24
N ASN A 578 9.81 -28.57 43.20
CA ASN A 578 10.34 -29.32 44.35
C ASN A 578 9.28 -29.60 45.42
N PHE A 579 8.23 -28.76 45.52
CA PHE A 579 7.17 -28.94 46.51
C PHE A 579 6.09 -29.96 46.11
N VAL A 580 5.92 -30.26 44.83
CA VAL A 580 4.86 -31.17 44.35
C VAL A 580 5.25 -32.66 44.52
N ASN A 581 6.51 -32.99 44.76
CA ASN A 581 7.00 -34.37 44.71
C ASN A 581 7.44 -35.02 46.03
N GLN A 582 7.23 -34.40 47.21
CA GLN A 582 7.62 -35.04 48.47
C GLN A 582 6.51 -35.02 49.52
N SER A 583 5.84 -36.17 49.67
CA SER A 583 4.92 -36.48 50.76
C SER A 583 5.66 -37.19 51.89
N ALA A 584 6.17 -36.46 52.87
CA ALA A 584 6.35 -36.94 54.26
C ALA A 584 6.76 -35.79 55.18
N THR A 585 5.92 -35.50 56.18
CA THR A 585 6.21 -34.81 57.46
C THR A 585 7.47 -33.96 57.51
N PHE A 586 7.50 -32.88 56.73
CA PHE A 586 8.49 -31.83 56.85
C PHE A 586 7.77 -30.57 57.33
N ASP A 587 8.32 -29.86 58.31
CA ASP A 587 7.78 -28.59 58.78
C ASP A 587 8.03 -27.52 57.70
N VAL A 588 7.11 -27.50 56.73
CA VAL A 588 7.14 -26.66 55.52
C VAL A 588 7.27 -25.18 55.91
N ASN A 589 6.64 -24.77 57.01
CA ASN A 589 6.71 -23.39 57.48
C ASN A 589 8.11 -23.03 57.97
N ARG A 590 8.81 -23.93 58.67
CA ARG A 590 10.19 -23.67 59.12
C ARG A 590 11.19 -23.62 57.96
N THR A 591 10.96 -24.43 56.92
CA THR A 591 11.83 -24.47 55.73
C THR A 591 11.61 -23.25 54.84
N ILE A 592 10.36 -22.85 54.60
CA ILE A 592 10.02 -21.59 53.92
C ILE A 592 10.58 -20.40 54.71
N PHE A 593 10.46 -20.40 56.04
CA PHE A 593 11.01 -19.34 56.87
C PHE A 593 12.54 -19.27 56.80
N ASN A 594 13.24 -20.41 56.79
CA ASN A 594 14.69 -20.45 56.63
C ASN A 594 15.13 -20.02 55.21
N ILE A 595 14.42 -20.39 54.16
CA ILE A 595 14.69 -19.95 52.78
C ILE A 595 14.45 -18.44 52.66
N ILE A 596 13.35 -17.91 53.21
CA ILE A 596 13.09 -16.46 53.24
C ILE A 596 14.17 -15.74 54.06
N ASN A 597 14.62 -16.32 55.16
CA ASN A 597 15.66 -15.73 56.01
C ASN A 597 17.05 -15.78 55.35
N ASP A 598 17.38 -16.85 54.60
CA ASP A 598 18.61 -16.95 53.81
C ASP A 598 18.56 -16.07 52.56
N CYS A 599 17.41 -15.92 51.90
CA CYS A 599 17.21 -14.91 50.87
C CYS A 599 17.40 -13.51 51.47
N ASN A 600 16.78 -13.20 52.62
CA ASN A 600 16.96 -11.91 53.30
C ASN A 600 18.40 -11.65 53.76
N ARG A 601 19.17 -12.69 54.11
CA ARG A 601 20.59 -12.58 54.45
C ARG A 601 21.50 -12.41 53.24
N ASN A 602 21.09 -12.88 52.07
CA ASN A 602 21.87 -12.79 50.82
C ASN A 602 21.43 -11.64 49.90
N ILE A 603 20.24 -11.05 50.09
CA ILE A 603 19.80 -9.81 49.43
C ILE A 603 20.83 -8.67 49.57
N PRO A 604 21.52 -8.46 50.72
CA PRO A 604 22.61 -7.49 50.82
C PRO A 604 23.78 -7.83 49.90
N PHE A 605 24.12 -9.11 49.71
CA PHE A 605 25.19 -9.55 48.80
C PHE A 605 24.79 -9.33 47.35
N SER A 606 23.55 -9.68 46.97
CA SER A 606 23.00 -9.39 45.64
C SER A 606 22.92 -7.89 45.38
N LYS A 607 22.54 -7.10 46.39
CA LYS A 607 22.46 -5.64 46.32
C LYS A 607 23.85 -5.02 46.16
N ILE A 608 24.86 -5.45 46.91
CA ILE A 608 26.24 -4.97 46.76
C ILE A 608 26.81 -5.38 45.39
N LEU A 609 26.52 -6.59 44.93
CA LEU A 609 26.98 -7.06 43.61
C LEU A 609 26.30 -6.30 42.47
N PHE A 610 25.01 -5.97 42.62
CA PHE A 610 24.26 -5.15 41.67
C PHE A 610 24.65 -3.67 41.76
N GLU A 611 24.93 -3.13 42.94
CA GLU A 611 25.46 -1.78 43.13
C GLU A 611 26.86 -1.66 42.52
N ASN A 612 27.72 -2.65 42.70
CA ASN A 612 29.06 -2.67 42.10
C ASN A 612 28.99 -2.82 40.57
N ALA A 613 28.14 -3.73 40.06
CA ALA A 613 27.93 -3.90 38.62
C ALA A 613 27.27 -2.67 37.99
N SER A 614 26.31 -2.05 38.68
CA SER A 614 25.65 -0.81 38.25
C SER A 614 26.63 0.36 38.27
N THR A 615 27.48 0.47 39.29
CA THR A 615 28.51 1.52 39.37
C THR A 615 29.57 1.32 38.30
N GLN A 616 30.00 0.08 38.04
CA GLN A 616 30.92 -0.24 36.96
C GLN A 616 30.31 0.07 35.60
N LEU A 617 29.07 -0.36 35.34
CA LEU A 617 28.34 -0.03 34.12
C LEU A 617 28.16 1.48 33.96
N GLN A 618 27.86 2.20 35.05
CA GLN A 618 27.73 3.66 35.02
C GLN A 618 29.06 4.34 34.72
N ASN A 619 30.18 3.83 35.23
CA ASN A 619 31.52 4.35 34.93
C ASN A 619 31.93 4.06 33.48
N GLU A 620 31.67 2.84 32.99
CA GLU A 620 31.95 2.45 31.60
C GLU A 620 31.08 3.24 30.62
N LEU A 621 29.78 3.42 30.93
CA LEU A 621 28.86 4.24 30.14
C LEU A 621 29.28 5.72 30.17
N SER A 622 29.70 6.23 31.33
CA SER A 622 30.20 7.61 31.46
C SER A 622 31.48 7.82 30.65
N SER A 623 32.39 6.84 30.64
CA SER A 623 33.60 6.86 29.81
C SER A 623 33.25 6.82 28.32
N ALA A 624 32.37 5.90 27.90
CA ALA A 624 31.93 5.77 26.51
C ALA A 624 31.22 7.03 26.01
N ILE A 625 30.36 7.65 26.84
CA ILE A 625 29.72 8.94 26.53
C ILE A 625 30.77 10.03 26.38
N LYS A 626 31.78 10.07 27.25
CA LYS A 626 32.87 11.03 27.17
C LYS A 626 33.67 10.86 25.88
N ASP A 627 33.98 9.62 25.49
CA ASP A 627 34.74 9.30 24.28
C ASP A 627 33.94 9.59 23.00
N ILE A 628 32.65 9.25 22.97
CA ILE A 628 31.75 9.54 21.84
C ILE A 628 31.58 11.06 21.68
N ASN A 629 31.34 11.77 22.79
CA ASN A 629 31.25 13.23 22.76
C ASN A 629 32.57 13.83 22.26
N GLN A 630 33.71 13.41 22.80
CA GLN A 630 35.01 13.90 22.35
C GLN A 630 35.23 13.65 20.86
N ASN A 631 34.88 12.47 20.34
CA ASN A 631 35.07 12.11 18.94
C ASN A 631 34.13 12.88 17.99
N ILE A 632 32.85 13.04 18.35
CA ILE A 632 31.89 13.89 17.61
C ILE A 632 32.37 15.34 17.60
N PHE A 633 32.87 15.83 18.74
CA PHE A 633 33.39 17.19 18.85
C PHE A 633 34.69 17.38 18.06
N ASP A 634 35.61 16.43 18.08
CA ASP A 634 36.85 16.48 17.30
C ASP A 634 36.55 16.44 15.79
N GLN A 635 35.54 15.67 15.37
CA GLN A 635 35.06 15.67 13.99
C GLN A 635 34.41 17.00 13.61
N PHE A 636 33.59 17.58 14.50
CA PHE A 636 33.00 18.90 14.29
C PHE A 636 34.07 19.99 14.24
N LEU A 637 35.08 19.96 15.12
CA LEU A 637 36.19 20.92 15.15
C LEU A 637 37.08 20.77 13.92
N ASN A 638 37.35 19.55 13.46
CA ASN A 638 38.04 19.30 12.18
C ASN A 638 37.23 19.79 10.99
N PHE A 639 35.91 19.60 11.01
CA PHE A 639 35.02 20.10 9.97
C PHE A 639 35.02 21.64 9.95
N ASN A 640 34.90 22.29 11.11
CA ASN A 640 34.95 23.74 11.25
C ASN A 640 36.32 24.34 10.91
N ASN A 641 37.41 23.62 11.18
CA ASN A 641 38.77 24.06 10.79
C ASN A 641 39.03 23.84 9.29
N LYS A 642 38.38 22.86 8.65
CA LYS A 642 38.46 22.62 7.20
C LYS A 642 37.64 23.62 6.39
N ILE A 643 36.54 24.10 6.93
CA ILE A 643 35.77 25.18 6.32
C ILE A 643 36.30 26.50 6.90
N ASN A 644 37.24 27.14 6.20
CA ASN A 644 37.84 28.42 6.65
C ASN A 644 36.87 29.60 6.40
N ILE A 645 35.64 29.47 6.93
CA ILE A 645 34.50 30.39 6.73
C ILE A 645 34.93 31.80 7.05
N THR A 646 35.70 32.02 8.12
CA THR A 646 36.14 33.36 8.52
C THR A 646 37.06 34.01 7.46
N SER A 647 37.94 33.25 6.81
CA SER A 647 38.79 33.78 5.74
C SER A 647 38.01 34.08 4.46
N ASP A 648 37.06 33.21 4.11
CA ASP A 648 36.21 33.39 2.93
C ASP A 648 35.19 34.52 3.15
N LEU A 649 34.67 34.68 4.36
CA LEU A 649 33.78 35.77 4.75
C LEU A 649 34.53 37.11 4.80
N HIS A 650 35.79 37.14 5.26
CA HIS A 650 36.64 38.33 5.19
C HIS A 650 37.03 38.68 3.76
N LEU A 651 37.33 37.69 2.92
CA LEU A 651 37.57 37.89 1.48
C LEU A 651 36.32 38.46 0.81
N LEU A 652 35.15 37.88 1.09
CA LEU A 652 33.87 38.36 0.60
C LEU A 652 33.56 39.77 1.10
N MET A 653 33.81 40.07 2.38
CA MET A 653 33.67 41.42 2.94
C MET A 653 34.61 42.42 2.27
N SER A 654 35.85 42.03 1.96
CA SER A 654 36.82 42.87 1.24
C SER A 654 36.34 43.17 -0.18
N ILE A 655 35.89 42.13 -0.90
CA ILE A 655 35.33 42.24 -2.26
C ILE A 655 34.08 43.13 -2.25
N VAL A 656 33.14 42.90 -1.34
CA VAL A 656 31.87 43.64 -1.25
C VAL A 656 32.08 45.08 -0.76
N SER A 657 33.08 45.32 0.10
CA SER A 657 33.46 46.68 0.51
C SER A 657 34.08 47.47 -0.64
N SER A 658 34.81 46.81 -1.52
CA SER A 658 35.40 47.43 -2.72
C SER A 658 34.36 47.79 -3.79
N SER A 659 33.20 47.12 -3.80
CA SER A 659 32.12 47.36 -4.77
C SER A 659 31.07 48.39 -4.33
N GLY A 660 31.25 49.03 -3.18
CA GLY A 660 30.34 50.09 -2.68
C GLY A 660 28.99 49.58 -2.13
N LEU A 661 28.81 48.27 -2.00
CA LEU A 661 27.57 47.63 -1.54
C LEU A 661 27.47 47.63 0.00
N THR A 662 27.40 48.83 0.59
CA THR A 662 27.45 49.08 2.04
C THR A 662 26.40 48.29 2.84
N LYS A 663 25.21 48.05 2.29
CA LYS A 663 24.17 47.24 2.96
C LYS A 663 24.57 45.76 3.12
N ILE A 664 25.24 45.18 2.12
CA ILE A 664 25.72 43.79 2.17
C ILE A 664 26.91 43.69 3.12
N VAL A 665 27.80 44.70 3.15
CA VAL A 665 28.89 44.74 4.15
C VAL A 665 28.34 44.77 5.58
N ILE A 666 27.28 45.53 5.84
CA ILE A 666 26.62 45.56 7.16
C ILE A 666 26.02 44.18 7.50
N LEU A 667 25.36 43.53 6.53
CA LEU A 667 24.80 42.19 6.72
C LEU A 667 25.90 41.15 7.00
N LEU A 668 26.98 41.16 6.23
CA LEU A 668 28.12 40.24 6.41
C LEU A 668 28.82 40.45 7.76
N LYS A 669 28.93 41.70 8.22
CA LYS A 669 29.46 42.01 9.57
C LYS A 669 28.53 41.52 10.68
N SER A 670 27.21 41.58 10.48
CA SER A 670 26.24 41.00 11.42
C SER A 670 26.40 39.48 11.49
N ILE A 671 26.52 38.81 10.33
CA ILE A 671 26.70 37.36 10.26
C ILE A 671 28.02 36.94 10.92
N ASP A 672 29.12 37.65 10.65
CA ASP A 672 30.42 37.41 11.29
C ASP A 672 30.35 37.54 12.82
N HIS A 673 29.64 38.58 13.30
CA HIS A 673 29.40 38.78 14.72
C HIS A 673 28.58 37.64 15.35
N ASP A 674 27.54 37.17 14.68
CA ASP A 674 26.70 36.07 15.14
C ASP A 674 27.47 34.74 15.17
N PHE A 675 28.35 34.50 14.18
CA PHE A 675 29.26 33.35 14.20
C PHE A 675 30.24 33.41 15.37
N GLU A 676 30.78 34.58 15.69
CA GLU A 676 31.71 34.73 16.81
C GLU A 676 30.99 34.61 18.17
N GLN A 677 29.73 35.04 18.27
CA GLN A 677 28.86 34.78 19.43
C GLN A 677 28.64 33.27 19.62
N ILE A 678 28.28 32.55 18.54
CA ILE A 678 28.12 31.08 18.57
C ILE A 678 29.43 30.42 19.00
N ARG A 679 30.57 30.85 18.43
CA ARG A 679 31.90 30.34 18.79
C ARG A 679 32.20 30.55 20.28
N GLN A 680 31.88 31.72 20.82
CA GLN A 680 32.05 32.02 22.25
C GLN A 680 31.12 31.19 23.14
N ILE A 681 29.87 30.96 22.73
CA ILE A 681 28.93 30.08 23.44
C ILE A 681 29.48 28.66 23.49
N PHE A 682 29.93 28.13 22.34
CA PHE A 682 30.57 26.81 22.26
C PHE A 682 31.84 26.74 23.14
N HIS A 683 32.65 27.79 23.16
CA HIS A 683 33.82 27.85 24.04
C HIS A 683 33.46 27.88 25.53
N ARG A 684 32.37 28.55 25.91
CA ARG A 684 31.85 28.55 27.29
C ARG A 684 31.29 27.17 27.66
N ILE A 685 30.60 26.49 26.74
CA ILE A 685 30.14 25.12 26.92
C ILE A 685 31.35 24.20 27.14
N LEU A 686 32.38 24.28 26.29
CA LEU A 686 33.64 23.54 26.44
C LEU A 686 34.32 23.77 27.79
N LYS A 687 34.43 25.03 28.23
CA LYS A 687 35.07 25.38 29.51
C LYS A 687 34.28 24.88 30.74
N ARG A 688 32.98 24.62 30.59
CA ARG A 688 32.10 24.12 31.66
C ARG A 688 31.84 22.62 31.59
N ASN A 689 32.25 21.95 30.51
CA ASN A 689 31.92 20.55 30.22
C ASN A 689 32.69 19.50 31.04
N SER A 690 33.49 19.89 32.04
CA SER A 690 34.15 18.92 32.92
C SER A 690 33.21 18.27 33.94
N THR A 691 32.02 18.84 34.20
CA THR A 691 31.02 18.30 35.12
C THR A 691 29.64 18.92 34.86
N LEU A 692 28.72 18.27 34.14
CA LEU A 692 27.36 18.82 33.98
C LEU A 692 26.24 17.78 34.19
N LEU A 693 25.27 18.20 35.01
CA LEU A 693 24.02 17.50 35.38
C LEU A 693 22.89 17.89 34.41
N ALA A 694 21.91 16.99 34.21
CA ALA A 694 20.85 17.05 33.19
C ALA A 694 20.04 18.37 33.09
N ASN A 695 19.81 19.07 34.20
CA ASN A 695 19.04 20.33 34.19
C ASN A 695 19.78 21.48 33.50
N PHE A 696 21.11 21.41 33.41
CA PHE A 696 21.91 22.42 32.73
C PHE A 696 21.87 22.26 31.21
N THR A 697 21.81 21.01 30.72
CA THR A 697 21.70 20.69 29.29
C THR A 697 20.41 21.26 28.71
N SER A 698 19.30 21.17 29.45
CA SER A 698 18.01 21.76 29.03
C SER A 698 18.05 23.28 28.96
N ASN A 699 18.70 23.96 29.91
CA ASN A 699 18.81 25.42 29.87
C ASN A 699 19.72 25.92 28.75
N VAL A 700 20.83 25.23 28.48
CA VAL A 700 21.69 25.54 27.34
C VAL A 700 20.99 25.26 26.01
N PHE A 701 20.19 24.19 25.93
CA PHE A 701 19.34 23.91 24.76
C PHE A 701 18.30 25.01 24.54
N ASN A 702 17.63 25.46 25.60
CA ASN A 702 16.63 26.52 25.50
C ASN A 702 17.27 27.87 25.11
N GLU A 703 18.44 28.21 25.66
CA GLU A 703 19.18 29.43 25.26
C GLU A 703 19.66 29.34 23.81
N PHE A 704 20.12 28.17 23.36
CA PHE A 704 20.57 27.96 21.99
C PHE A 704 19.40 27.97 20.99
N GLU A 705 18.28 27.36 21.34
CA GLU A 705 17.04 27.36 20.56
C GLU A 705 16.45 28.77 20.44
N GLU A 706 16.36 29.51 21.55
CA GLU A 706 15.88 30.89 21.55
C GLU A 706 16.78 31.82 20.72
N PHE A 707 18.10 31.65 20.84
CA PHE A 707 19.06 32.41 20.02
C PHE A 707 18.94 32.05 18.54
N THR A 708 18.84 30.76 18.21
CA THR A 708 18.71 30.29 16.81
C THR A 708 17.43 30.80 16.18
N MET A 709 16.32 30.80 16.92
CA MET A 709 15.04 31.35 16.45
C MET A 709 15.11 32.86 16.24
N LYS A 710 15.83 33.60 17.10
CA LYS A 710 16.09 35.03 16.90
C LYS A 710 16.94 35.32 15.67
N VAL A 711 17.97 34.50 15.39
CA VAL A 711 18.79 34.64 14.17
C VAL A 711 17.98 34.33 12.92
N ILE A 712 17.19 33.25 12.92
CA ILE A 712 16.31 32.88 11.80
C ILE A 712 15.28 33.99 11.56
N GLN A 713 14.62 34.47 12.59
CA GLN A 713 13.62 35.52 12.48
C GLN A 713 14.22 36.85 12.00
N SER A 714 15.38 37.28 12.54
CA SER A 714 16.12 38.46 12.06
C SER A 714 16.55 38.31 10.60
N THR A 715 16.90 37.10 10.17
CA THR A 715 17.32 36.83 8.78
C THR A 715 16.13 36.86 7.83
N ILE A 716 14.98 36.33 8.26
CA ILE A 716 13.71 36.38 7.51
C ILE A 716 13.21 37.82 7.38
N GLU A 717 13.23 38.61 8.46
CA GLU A 717 12.75 40.00 8.46
C GLU A 717 13.65 40.97 7.68
N LYS A 718 14.92 40.61 7.43
CA LYS A 718 15.89 41.44 6.67
C LYS A 718 16.01 41.06 5.19
N CYS A 719 15.35 39.98 4.75
CA CYS A 719 15.21 39.64 3.33
C CYS A 719 13.96 40.32 2.76
N PRO A 720 14.08 41.20 1.75
CA PRO A 720 12.91 41.74 1.05
C PRO A 720 12.17 40.68 0.23
#